data_AF-A0A7C2TXR8-F1
#
_entry.id   AF-A0A7C2TXR8-F1
#
_cell.length_a   1.000
_cell.length_b   1.000
_cell.length_c   1.000
_cell.angle_alpha   90.00
_cell.angle_beta   90.00
_cell.angle_gamma   90.00
#
_symmetry.space_group_name_H-M   'P 1'
#
loop_
_entity.id
_entity.type
_entity.pdbx_description
1 polymer ?
#
loop_
_entity_poly.entity_id
_entity_poly.type
_entity_poly.pdbx_seq_one_letter_code
_entity_poly.pdbx_strand_id
1 'polypeptide(L)'
;MNMFRKPIFWLALSAASIGAVIFTVKYFSEAFPIVTLDLQMNREQALEAARQSAQKYQWKPEDFKQAASFRLDQEVQNFVELEGGGKEAFARMLKDSLYSPYTWRVRHFKEGETHETLIRFTPKGEPYGFVQKLPEKSGGAEHPSEHPREHPGADIFYDSPFTGAESFAQQSSEKEPGAALTADSARVIAEAAAVDDWQIDLSQYQLVEKSQETRIGGRIDHTFVYERPNVKIGEGRYRLRLVVGGDKLTELTHFVKVPEAFSRRYEEMRSANDTIGVAGSVALVVLYLIGGCGVGLFFLLRERWVIWRKPLFWGLFVAVLQVLAGLNQWPLLWMNYDTALSSQGFVLQQIMLMLAQFVLMGFLLTVSFMAAESLSRRAFPHHIQQWRLWSSDLAASRPVLGRTIGGYLLVAIFFAYEVVLYFFANKSLGWWTPSDTLVNPDVLAGYFPWLSAIAVSLQAGFWEESLFRAVPIAGAALIGQKYGYRRAFIIGAMIVQALIFGSGHAGYANQPAYARVVELIIPSFAFGALYIYFGLLPAIILHFAFDVVWFALPLFVSTAPGIWIDRALVIVLTLVPLWVVLRAKIRSARWGELEEQHYNRAWIPAPKAEGEPVVTEAAKPGAISAKAGRLLLAGGLLGLIAWFVAANFQSDAPSLTITRGEAENLARQTLAERGIELQAPWQALSSVQAQPDEQDRFIWQKGGKKNYDELIGKYLSPPQYKIRFVKFEGDVAERAEEYQVFIDNAGKAVRFRHELPEARPGDSLSVEAARTIAHQALAVNYQLDPLSLKEVSAVASKRPARQDWSFEFADTLNYSLEEGEARLAVKIAGNKVADVYRYIHVPEEWTRQERNQRNLPQIVQIACVIVNVLLVIAGVIGAIVAWSRKNFSVRTFLRFLALLLGLNLIGIINSWPSLVAQFSTAQPFKTQAFIFVAGALIGVLFLAFALALVIGFVQRWRRAQTSLETSEALVLGPPLGALTAGLMALTVYFAPSLKPTWAAYDAAGTFLPLLETALDPVGQFLTQTTILLLVFAAMDRFTLGWTKRKALFSVLLTLVGLIIAGVRSVETLPFWLLSGLAMGFILLLAYIFVLRFHLALVPLAAGVITVLAALKQGMYQAVAAALPGAVVAIGLIFLLAFYWFKQTMQERS
;
A
#
# COMPACT_ATOMS: atom_id res chain seq x y z
N MET A 1 -4.00 -22.79 41.27
CA MET A 1 -4.53 -21.47 41.69
C MET A 1 -4.01 -20.95 43.04
N ASN A 2 -3.53 -21.79 43.97
CA ASN A 2 -3.13 -21.33 45.33
C ASN A 2 -1.77 -20.60 45.41
N MET A 3 -1.16 -20.22 44.28
CA MET A 3 0.20 -19.65 44.22
C MET A 3 0.25 -18.18 44.61
N PHE A 4 -0.63 -17.34 44.04
CA PHE A 4 -0.74 -15.91 44.36
C PHE A 4 -1.16 -15.63 45.83
N ARG A 5 -1.55 -16.65 46.59
CA ARG A 5 -1.82 -16.56 48.05
C ARG A 5 -0.56 -16.80 48.91
N LYS A 6 0.58 -17.24 48.36
CA LYS A 6 1.82 -17.48 49.10
C LYS A 6 2.73 -16.23 49.09
N PRO A 7 3.09 -15.63 50.24
CA PRO A 7 3.99 -14.46 50.27
C PRO A 7 5.36 -14.72 49.64
N ILE A 8 5.93 -15.91 49.87
CA ILE A 8 7.25 -16.29 49.34
C ILE A 8 7.33 -16.29 47.80
N PHE A 9 6.21 -16.53 47.09
CA PHE A 9 6.16 -16.40 45.63
C PHE A 9 6.34 -14.94 45.19
N TRP A 10 5.67 -14.01 45.87
CA TRP A 10 5.78 -12.57 45.57
C TRP A 10 7.15 -12.02 45.96
N LEU A 11 7.72 -12.44 47.09
CA LEU A 11 9.08 -12.07 47.48
C LEU A 11 10.11 -12.55 46.45
N ALA A 12 10.02 -13.81 46.01
CA ALA A 12 10.93 -14.36 45.00
C ALA A 12 10.76 -13.68 43.63
N LEU A 13 9.54 -13.45 43.16
CA LEU A 13 9.28 -12.77 41.88
C LEU A 13 9.72 -11.30 41.91
N SER A 14 9.49 -10.58 43.01
CA SER A 14 9.97 -9.20 43.16
C SER A 14 11.50 -9.15 43.25
N ALA A 15 12.15 -10.05 43.97
CA ALA A 15 13.61 -10.12 44.03
C ALA A 15 14.23 -10.45 42.65
N ALA A 16 13.65 -11.40 41.91
CA ALA A 16 14.06 -11.70 40.54
C ALA A 16 13.84 -10.51 39.59
N SER A 17 12.71 -9.82 39.70
CA SER A 17 12.39 -8.61 38.92
C SER A 17 13.38 -7.47 39.21
N ILE A 18 13.68 -7.19 40.48
CA ILE A 18 14.67 -6.17 40.88
C ILE A 18 16.07 -6.55 40.38
N GLY A 19 16.49 -7.81 40.53
CA GLY A 19 17.75 -8.30 39.99
C GLY A 19 17.83 -8.17 38.46
N ALA A 20 16.72 -8.43 37.77
CA ALA A 20 16.60 -8.27 36.33
C ALA A 20 16.64 -6.80 35.88
N VAL A 21 16.05 -5.86 36.64
CA VAL A 21 16.22 -4.40 36.40
C VAL A 21 17.69 -4.01 36.55
N ILE A 22 18.35 -4.41 37.65
CA ILE A 22 19.76 -4.06 37.91
C ILE A 22 20.68 -4.63 36.81
N PHE A 23 20.45 -5.88 36.41
CA PHE A 23 21.16 -6.52 35.30
C PHE A 23 20.93 -5.79 33.98
N THR A 24 19.66 -5.52 33.63
CA THR A 24 19.29 -4.81 32.40
C THR A 24 19.98 -3.46 32.36
N VAL A 25 19.76 -2.59 33.35
CA VAL A 25 20.31 -1.22 33.39
C VAL A 25 21.84 -1.21 33.30
N LYS A 26 22.54 -2.23 33.82
CA LYS A 26 23.99 -2.34 33.71
C LYS A 26 24.47 -2.70 32.30
N TYR A 27 23.82 -3.65 31.63
CA TYR A 27 24.32 -4.25 30.37
C TYR A 27 23.52 -3.84 29.12
N PHE A 28 22.48 -3.01 29.26
CA PHE A 28 21.60 -2.58 28.17
C PHE A 28 22.38 -1.97 27.01
N SER A 29 23.34 -1.08 27.29
CA SER A 29 24.21 -0.43 26.30
C SER A 29 25.25 -1.35 25.64
N GLU A 30 25.53 -2.52 26.21
CA GLU A 30 26.42 -3.53 25.62
C GLU A 30 25.69 -4.47 24.66
N ALA A 31 24.46 -4.86 25.00
CA ALA A 31 23.59 -5.67 24.15
C ALA A 31 22.92 -4.84 23.05
N PHE A 32 22.39 -3.68 23.43
CA PHE A 32 21.78 -2.66 22.58
C PHE A 32 22.63 -1.40 22.64
N PRO A 33 23.67 -1.27 21.79
CA PRO A 33 24.45 -0.04 21.65
C PRO A 33 23.61 1.06 20.96
N ILE A 34 22.57 1.51 21.66
CA ILE A 34 21.81 2.72 21.36
C ILE A 34 22.82 3.86 21.39
N VAL A 35 23.15 4.40 20.23
CA VAL A 35 24.08 5.52 20.17
C VAL A 35 23.42 6.70 20.86
N THR A 36 24.07 7.23 21.89
CA THR A 36 23.55 8.32 22.72
C THR A 36 23.46 9.60 21.91
N LEU A 37 22.31 9.79 21.29
CA LEU A 37 21.96 10.96 20.49
C LEU A 37 21.77 12.18 21.40
N ASP A 38 22.69 13.14 21.29
CA ASP A 38 22.62 14.44 21.97
C ASP A 38 21.59 15.35 21.27
N LEU A 39 20.31 15.02 21.44
CA LEU A 39 19.19 15.74 20.85
C LEU A 39 18.74 16.89 21.76
N GLN A 40 19.29 18.07 21.49
CA GLN A 40 19.02 19.31 22.24
C GLN A 40 17.90 20.14 21.62
N MET A 41 17.75 20.09 20.28
CA MET A 41 16.70 20.81 19.54
C MET A 41 15.37 20.02 19.55
N ASN A 42 14.27 20.67 19.93
CA ASN A 42 12.91 20.16 19.75
C ASN A 42 12.24 20.68 18.47
N ARG A 43 11.03 20.15 18.15
CA ARG A 43 10.28 20.51 16.95
C ARG A 43 10.00 22.02 16.81
N GLU A 44 9.60 22.70 17.87
CA GLU A 44 9.28 24.14 17.80
C GLU A 44 10.54 24.99 17.63
N GLN A 45 11.68 24.59 18.21
CA GLN A 45 12.97 25.21 17.96
C GLN A 45 13.44 25.01 16.51
N ALA A 46 13.24 23.82 15.93
CA ALA A 46 13.53 23.56 14.52
C ALA A 46 12.69 24.44 13.59
N LEU A 47 11.39 24.54 13.84
CA LEU A 47 10.46 25.40 13.12
C LEU A 47 10.85 26.89 13.22
N GLU A 48 11.24 27.36 14.40
CA GLU A 48 11.66 28.75 14.61
C GLU A 48 13.02 29.06 13.96
N ALA A 49 14.02 28.19 14.11
CA ALA A 49 15.32 28.33 13.43
C ALA A 49 15.18 28.32 11.89
N ALA A 50 14.20 27.57 11.37
CA ALA A 50 13.85 27.56 9.96
C ALA A 50 13.26 28.91 9.51
N ARG A 51 12.32 29.51 10.26
CA ARG A 51 11.81 30.88 9.99
C ARG A 51 12.94 31.90 9.93
N GLN A 52 13.82 31.88 10.93
CA GLN A 52 14.97 32.80 11.02
C GLN A 52 15.95 32.60 9.86
N SER A 53 16.21 31.36 9.45
CA SER A 53 17.03 31.05 8.26
C SER A 53 16.39 31.58 6.97
N ALA A 54 15.09 31.37 6.79
CA ALA A 54 14.37 31.89 5.62
C ALA A 54 14.36 33.43 5.58
N GLN A 55 14.26 34.09 6.74
CA GLN A 55 14.38 35.55 6.84
C GLN A 55 15.81 36.04 6.55
N LYS A 56 16.86 35.38 7.06
CA LYS A 56 18.27 35.73 6.78
C LYS A 56 18.56 35.66 5.27
N TYR A 57 18.18 34.55 4.64
CA TYR A 57 18.54 34.25 3.25
C TYR A 57 17.48 34.70 2.22
N GLN A 58 16.39 35.33 2.67
CA GLN A 58 15.25 35.76 1.84
C GLN A 58 14.65 34.61 1.00
N TRP A 59 14.62 33.41 1.60
CA TRP A 59 14.04 32.21 0.98
C TRP A 59 12.52 32.29 0.88
N LYS A 60 11.98 31.68 -0.16
CA LYS A 60 10.55 31.63 -0.47
C LYS A 60 9.97 30.24 -0.17
N PRO A 61 8.63 30.04 -0.23
CA PRO A 61 7.58 31.03 -0.50
C PRO A 61 7.38 32.01 0.66
N GLU A 62 6.86 33.20 0.38
CA GLU A 62 6.38 34.14 1.40
C GLU A 62 5.01 33.67 1.93
N ASP A 63 4.70 33.91 3.22
CA ASP A 63 3.52 33.38 3.92
C ASP A 63 3.40 31.84 3.89
N PHE A 64 4.52 31.16 4.08
CA PHE A 64 4.64 29.71 4.01
C PHE A 64 3.94 28.96 5.17
N LYS A 65 3.31 27.82 4.82
CA LYS A 65 3.03 26.74 5.79
C LYS A 65 4.34 25.99 6.06
N GLN A 66 4.44 25.35 7.21
CA GLN A 66 5.66 24.67 7.64
C GLN A 66 5.38 23.34 8.34
N ALA A 67 6.21 22.34 8.03
CA ALA A 67 6.19 21.00 8.62
C ALA A 67 7.60 20.61 9.08
N ALA A 68 7.71 19.69 10.03
CA ALA A 68 8.98 19.22 10.55
C ALA A 68 8.96 17.70 10.78
N SER A 69 10.07 17.04 10.47
CA SER A 69 10.37 15.64 10.79
C SER A 69 11.77 15.53 11.41
N PHE A 70 12.03 14.46 12.15
CA PHE A 70 13.35 14.14 12.71
C PHE A 70 13.76 12.75 12.25
N ARG A 71 14.67 12.68 11.27
CA ARG A 71 14.94 11.46 10.50
C ARG A 71 16.38 11.00 10.55
N LEU A 72 16.51 9.68 10.48
CA LEU A 72 17.75 8.93 10.32
C LEU A 72 17.97 8.55 8.85
N ASP A 73 19.21 8.64 8.38
CA ASP A 73 19.67 7.97 7.16
C ASP A 73 19.99 6.50 7.45
N GLN A 74 18.99 5.64 7.26
CA GLN A 74 19.08 4.21 7.56
C GLN A 74 19.89 3.43 6.50
N GLU A 75 20.01 3.93 5.26
CA GLU A 75 20.87 3.27 4.26
C GLU A 75 22.34 3.45 4.65
N VAL A 76 22.74 4.67 5.02
CA VAL A 76 24.09 4.94 5.53
C VAL A 76 24.36 4.17 6.83
N GLN A 77 23.40 4.09 7.75
CA GLN A 77 23.56 3.23 8.93
C GLN A 77 23.80 1.76 8.57
N ASN A 78 22.90 1.15 7.80
CA ASN A 78 23.00 -0.28 7.47
C ASN A 78 24.30 -0.60 6.72
N PHE A 79 24.70 0.29 5.80
CA PHE A 79 25.99 0.20 5.11
C PHE A 79 27.18 0.28 6.09
N VAL A 80 27.18 1.23 7.02
CA VAL A 80 28.27 1.39 7.99
C VAL A 80 28.34 0.22 8.98
N GLU A 81 27.19 -0.29 9.44
CA GLU A 81 27.13 -1.42 10.38
C GLU A 81 27.51 -2.76 9.75
N LEU A 82 27.23 -2.98 8.45
CA LEU A 82 27.54 -4.24 7.75
C LEU A 82 28.91 -4.23 7.05
N GLU A 83 29.29 -3.14 6.37
CA GLU A 83 30.48 -3.08 5.51
C GLU A 83 31.44 -1.92 5.86
N GLY A 84 30.94 -0.82 6.46
CA GLY A 84 31.73 0.36 6.80
C GLY A 84 32.50 0.32 8.13
N GLY A 85 32.56 -0.81 8.81
CA GLY A 85 33.34 -0.99 10.05
C GLY A 85 32.51 -1.19 11.33
N GLY A 86 31.22 -1.50 11.22
CA GLY A 86 30.39 -1.95 12.32
C GLY A 86 29.77 -0.83 13.16
N LYS A 87 29.03 -1.24 14.20
CA LYS A 87 28.33 -0.33 15.12
C LYS A 87 29.25 0.69 15.79
N GLU A 88 30.51 0.34 16.03
CA GLU A 88 31.49 1.29 16.53
C GLU A 88 31.86 2.38 15.52
N ALA A 89 31.88 2.07 14.22
CA ALA A 89 32.12 3.06 13.17
C ALA A 89 30.93 4.02 13.04
N PHE A 90 29.70 3.51 13.17
CA PHE A 90 28.49 4.34 13.23
C PHE A 90 28.45 5.21 14.51
N ALA A 91 28.83 4.64 15.67
CA ALA A 91 28.94 5.38 16.93
C ALA A 91 30.12 6.36 17.01
N ARG A 92 31.11 6.25 16.10
CA ARG A 92 32.12 7.29 15.82
C ARG A 92 31.53 8.37 14.93
N MET A 93 30.96 8.01 13.77
CA MET A 93 30.29 8.93 12.84
C MET A 93 29.27 9.87 13.52
N LEU A 94 28.57 9.40 14.55
CA LEU A 94 27.60 10.20 15.31
C LEU A 94 28.20 11.15 16.38
N LYS A 95 29.52 11.11 16.58
CA LYS A 95 30.31 12.03 17.41
C LYS A 95 31.20 12.92 16.55
N ASP A 96 31.66 12.39 15.42
CA ASP A 96 32.42 13.08 14.40
C ASP A 96 31.55 14.14 13.70
N SER A 97 32.09 15.31 13.38
CA SER A 97 31.35 16.38 12.66
C SER A 97 31.36 16.24 11.14
N LEU A 98 31.76 15.07 10.61
CA LEU A 98 31.96 14.84 9.16
C LEU A 98 30.64 14.64 8.38
N TYR A 99 29.62 14.10 9.04
CA TYR A 99 28.30 13.83 8.47
C TYR A 99 27.32 13.56 9.63
N SER A 100 26.08 14.04 9.52
CA SER A 100 25.02 13.87 10.53
C SER A 100 23.93 12.92 10.01
N PRO A 101 23.94 11.61 10.38
CA PRO A 101 22.91 10.65 9.98
C PRO A 101 21.51 11.02 10.48
N TYR A 102 21.41 11.61 11.68
CA TYR A 102 20.16 12.17 12.19
C TYR A 102 20.05 13.65 11.81
N THR A 103 18.90 14.08 11.32
CA THR A 103 18.61 15.47 10.95
C THR A 103 17.20 15.87 11.34
N TRP A 104 17.05 17.07 11.93
CA TRP A 104 15.77 17.78 11.82
C TRP A 104 15.64 18.26 10.38
N ARG A 105 14.47 18.03 9.78
CA ARG A 105 14.13 18.45 8.42
C ARG A 105 12.86 19.28 8.49
N VAL A 106 12.97 20.56 8.14
CA VAL A 106 11.84 21.51 8.16
C VAL A 106 11.52 21.92 6.73
N ARG A 107 10.29 21.66 6.29
CA ARG A 107 9.81 22.02 4.96
C ARG A 107 8.93 23.26 5.05
N HIS A 108 9.32 24.32 4.34
CA HIS A 108 8.49 25.48 4.05
C HIS A 108 7.85 25.30 2.68
N PHE A 109 6.53 25.43 2.60
CA PHE A 109 5.75 25.17 1.40
C PHE A 109 4.49 26.04 1.39
N LYS A 110 3.89 26.22 0.21
CA LYS A 110 2.63 26.97 0.08
C LYS A 110 1.74 26.32 -0.97
N GLU A 111 0.45 26.33 -0.67
CA GLU A 111 -0.61 25.71 -1.49
C GLU A 111 -0.69 26.39 -2.86
N GLY A 112 -0.71 25.61 -3.94
CA GLY A 112 -0.63 26.11 -5.32
C GLY A 112 0.79 26.46 -5.79
N GLU A 113 1.64 27.03 -4.93
CA GLU A 113 3.00 27.45 -5.32
C GLU A 113 3.98 26.28 -5.51
N THR A 114 4.82 26.40 -6.54
CA THR A 114 5.93 25.48 -6.82
C THR A 114 7.16 25.74 -5.95
N HIS A 115 7.29 26.95 -5.38
CA HIS A 115 8.43 27.27 -4.52
C HIS A 115 8.30 26.56 -3.18
N GLU A 116 9.35 25.82 -2.79
CA GLU A 116 9.44 25.17 -1.49
C GLU A 116 10.88 25.17 -0.99
N THR A 117 11.09 25.32 0.33
CA THR A 117 12.42 25.24 0.94
C THR A 117 12.47 24.15 2.01
N LEU A 118 13.33 23.15 1.82
CA LEU A 118 13.62 22.11 2.81
C LEU A 118 14.94 22.42 3.53
N ILE A 119 14.87 22.73 4.81
CA ILE A 119 15.99 23.16 5.66
C ILE A 119 16.38 22.01 6.59
N ARG A 120 17.68 21.78 6.80
CA ARG A 120 18.20 20.67 7.62
C ARG A 120 19.07 21.19 8.77
N PHE A 121 18.86 20.65 9.96
CA PHE A 121 19.65 20.94 11.16
C PHE A 121 20.20 19.65 11.79
N THR A 122 21.35 19.75 12.46
CA THR A 122 21.89 18.67 13.30
C THR A 122 21.01 18.44 14.55
N PRO A 123 21.17 17.33 15.31
CA PRO A 123 20.45 17.11 16.57
C PRO A 123 20.67 18.21 17.64
N LYS A 124 21.76 18.97 17.52
CA LYS A 124 22.09 20.12 18.37
C LYS A 124 21.45 21.43 17.89
N GLY A 125 20.91 21.45 16.67
CA GLY A 125 20.30 22.63 16.04
C GLY A 125 21.22 23.46 15.16
N GLU A 126 22.41 22.97 14.82
CA GLU A 126 23.33 23.65 13.89
C GLU A 126 22.79 23.53 12.45
N PRO A 127 22.82 24.58 11.61
CA PRO A 127 22.45 24.49 10.21
C PRO A 127 23.34 23.49 9.46
N TYR A 128 22.73 22.53 8.76
CA TYR A 128 23.44 21.39 8.14
C TYR A 128 23.28 21.31 6.61
N GLY A 129 22.29 22.02 6.06
CA GLY A 129 22.08 22.17 4.62
C GLY A 129 20.65 22.57 4.27
N PHE A 130 20.37 22.77 2.99
CA PHE A 130 19.05 23.16 2.49
C PHE A 130 18.83 22.74 1.03
N VAL A 131 17.57 22.78 0.59
CA VAL A 131 17.14 22.67 -0.83
C VAL A 131 16.02 23.68 -1.07
N GLN A 132 16.19 24.61 -2.01
CA GLN A 132 15.14 25.46 -2.57
C GLN A 132 14.67 24.86 -3.90
N LYS A 133 13.44 24.36 -3.95
CA LYS A 133 12.73 24.15 -5.21
C LYS A 133 12.27 25.51 -5.72
N LEU A 134 12.75 25.94 -6.88
CA LEU A 134 12.37 27.20 -7.52
C LEU A 134 11.00 27.09 -8.26
N PRO A 135 10.28 28.19 -8.54
CA PRO A 135 8.91 28.19 -9.07
C PRO A 135 8.81 28.54 -10.56
N GLU A 136 7.85 27.98 -11.31
CA GLU A 136 7.71 28.14 -12.78
C GLU A 136 7.51 29.60 -13.26
N LYS A 137 7.25 30.58 -12.39
CA LYS A 137 7.08 31.98 -12.80
C LYS A 137 7.77 32.95 -11.85
N SER A 138 8.47 33.94 -12.44
CA SER A 138 8.89 35.16 -11.76
C SER A 138 7.68 35.97 -11.28
N GLY A 139 7.78 36.55 -10.09
CA GLY A 139 6.68 37.29 -9.46
C GLY A 139 6.25 38.56 -10.20
N GLY A 140 4.94 38.81 -10.21
CA GLY A 140 4.27 40.04 -10.63
C GLY A 140 2.91 40.11 -9.94
N ALA A 141 2.45 41.31 -9.59
CA ALA A 141 1.34 41.49 -8.65
C ALA A 141 -0.07 41.22 -9.22
N GLU A 142 -0.99 41.00 -8.28
CA GLU A 142 -2.45 40.83 -8.36
C GLU A 142 -3.18 41.14 -9.68
N HIS A 143 -3.98 40.18 -10.13
CA HIS A 143 -5.24 40.46 -10.83
C HIS A 143 -6.29 39.40 -10.48
N PRO A 144 -7.47 39.75 -9.95
CA PRO A 144 -8.49 38.77 -9.58
C PRO A 144 -9.28 38.29 -10.81
N SER A 145 -9.04 37.05 -11.24
CA SER A 145 -9.87 36.35 -12.25
C SER A 145 -10.26 34.95 -11.75
N GLU A 146 -11.55 34.69 -11.62
CA GLU A 146 -12.09 33.48 -11.00
C GLU A 146 -12.04 32.25 -11.95
N HIS A 147 -10.98 31.42 -11.93
CA HIS A 147 -11.04 30.04 -12.48
C HIS A 147 -10.01 29.07 -11.82
N PRO A 148 -10.43 28.12 -10.96
CA PRO A 148 -9.51 27.23 -10.21
C PRO A 148 -9.06 25.97 -11.00
N ARG A 149 -7.74 25.67 -11.02
CA ARG A 149 -7.07 24.65 -11.87
C ARG A 149 -5.69 24.19 -11.28
N GLU A 150 -5.39 22.88 -11.14
CA GLU A 150 -4.26 22.22 -10.37
C GLU A 150 -3.94 20.71 -10.83
N HIS A 151 -2.74 20.18 -11.35
CA HIS A 151 -2.32 18.91 -12.20
C HIS A 151 -1.50 17.79 -11.52
N PRO A 152 -1.57 16.52 -12.05
CA PRO A 152 -0.87 15.36 -11.56
C PRO A 152 0.23 14.86 -12.48
N GLY A 153 1.28 14.35 -11.87
CA GLY A 153 2.22 13.51 -12.59
C GLY A 153 3.30 12.90 -11.74
N ALA A 154 3.93 11.89 -12.34
CA ALA A 154 5.19 11.26 -11.95
C ALA A 154 5.41 10.96 -10.45
N ASP A 155 4.60 10.10 -9.82
CA ASP A 155 4.92 9.54 -8.50
C ASP A 155 4.25 8.18 -8.17
N ILE A 156 4.54 7.13 -8.96
CA ILE A 156 4.25 5.71 -8.63
C ILE A 156 5.38 4.81 -9.18
N PHE A 157 5.74 3.75 -8.43
CA PHE A 157 6.74 2.70 -8.75
C PHE A 157 8.21 2.99 -8.41
N TYR A 158 8.48 3.35 -7.15
CA TYR A 158 9.34 2.52 -6.29
C TYR A 158 8.93 2.75 -4.83
N ASP A 159 8.24 1.78 -4.20
CA ASP A 159 7.84 1.87 -2.79
C ASP A 159 9.01 1.46 -1.88
N SER A 160 10.06 2.28 -1.91
CA SER A 160 11.23 2.20 -1.03
C SER A 160 11.15 3.37 -0.05
N PRO A 161 11.31 3.18 1.27
CA PRO A 161 11.17 4.26 2.27
C PRO A 161 12.35 5.27 2.28
N PHE A 162 13.15 5.29 1.22
CA PHE A 162 14.36 6.10 1.06
C PHE A 162 14.22 7.14 -0.07
N THR A 163 15.25 7.96 -0.28
CA THR A 163 15.34 9.03 -1.31
C THR A 163 14.30 10.17 -1.28
N GLY A 164 13.47 10.31 -0.24
CA GLY A 164 12.62 11.49 0.04
C GLY A 164 13.35 12.83 0.29
N ALA A 165 14.60 12.94 -0.15
CA ALA A 165 15.39 14.17 -0.28
C ALA A 165 15.96 14.36 -1.70
N GLU A 166 15.99 13.30 -2.53
CA GLU A 166 16.35 13.38 -3.95
C GLU A 166 15.12 13.65 -4.80
N SER A 167 13.95 13.07 -4.49
CA SER A 167 12.67 13.45 -5.13
C SER A 167 12.35 14.94 -4.94
N PHE A 168 12.77 15.52 -3.81
CA PHE A 168 12.64 16.95 -3.51
C PHE A 168 13.63 17.83 -4.29
N ALA A 169 14.78 17.29 -4.70
CA ALA A 169 15.81 18.01 -5.45
C ALA A 169 15.67 17.85 -6.98
N GLN A 170 15.04 16.76 -7.44
CA GLN A 170 14.96 16.40 -8.85
C GLN A 170 13.85 17.15 -9.64
N GLN A 171 13.03 17.96 -8.96
CA GLN A 171 12.10 18.89 -9.59
C GLN A 171 12.53 20.32 -9.29
N SER A 172 12.98 21.07 -10.29
CA SER A 172 13.21 22.51 -10.16
C SER A 172 12.68 23.24 -11.39
N SER A 173 12.05 24.40 -11.14
CA SER A 173 11.28 25.18 -12.10
C SER A 173 11.88 25.32 -13.48
N GLU A 174 11.03 25.15 -14.50
CA GLU A 174 11.43 25.23 -15.90
C GLU A 174 11.23 26.61 -16.52
N LYS A 175 10.31 27.44 -16.03
CA LYS A 175 9.92 28.69 -16.71
C LYS A 175 10.29 29.98 -15.98
N GLU A 176 10.98 29.91 -14.83
CA GLU A 176 11.51 31.13 -14.21
C GLU A 176 12.63 31.73 -15.08
N PRO A 177 12.59 33.03 -15.41
CA PRO A 177 13.74 33.73 -15.96
C PRO A 177 14.81 33.86 -14.87
N GLY A 178 16.06 33.56 -15.22
CA GLY A 178 17.22 33.71 -14.34
C GLY A 178 18.50 33.74 -15.17
N ALA A 179 19.64 33.96 -14.53
CA ALA A 179 20.90 34.11 -15.25
C ALA A 179 21.32 32.83 -15.99
N ALA A 180 21.81 32.99 -17.22
CA ALA A 180 22.47 31.92 -17.98
C ALA A 180 23.99 31.99 -17.74
N LEU A 181 24.42 31.79 -16.49
CA LEU A 181 25.82 31.95 -16.11
C LEU A 181 26.71 30.85 -16.74
N THR A 182 27.98 31.19 -16.95
CA THR A 182 29.00 30.17 -17.25
C THR A 182 29.18 29.26 -16.03
N ALA A 183 29.49 27.99 -16.26
CA ALA A 183 29.66 27.00 -15.22
C ALA A 183 30.85 27.26 -14.27
N ASP A 184 31.73 28.22 -14.58
CA ASP A 184 32.81 28.65 -13.68
C ASP A 184 32.40 29.88 -12.86
N SER A 185 31.65 30.83 -13.44
CA SER A 185 30.99 31.91 -12.68
C SER A 185 30.00 31.36 -11.64
N ALA A 186 29.20 30.36 -12.03
CA ALA A 186 28.31 29.67 -11.10
C ALA A 186 29.08 28.90 -10.01
N ARG A 187 30.26 28.35 -10.32
CA ARG A 187 31.09 27.68 -9.32
C ARG A 187 31.61 28.65 -8.26
N VAL A 188 32.05 29.85 -8.66
CA VAL A 188 32.47 30.90 -7.71
C VAL A 188 31.35 31.29 -6.75
N ILE A 189 30.10 31.40 -7.23
CA ILE A 189 28.92 31.66 -6.39
C ILE A 189 28.68 30.50 -5.40
N ALA A 190 28.78 29.25 -5.88
CA ALA A 190 28.63 28.06 -5.04
C ALA A 190 29.71 27.97 -3.94
N GLU A 191 30.98 28.15 -4.33
CA GLU A 191 32.14 28.04 -3.45
C GLU A 191 32.14 29.15 -2.39
N ALA A 192 31.86 30.41 -2.77
CA ALA A 192 31.76 31.53 -1.84
C ALA A 192 30.62 31.35 -0.82
N ALA A 193 29.40 31.04 -1.28
CA ALA A 193 28.25 30.84 -0.38
C ALA A 193 28.46 29.65 0.58
N ALA A 194 29.11 28.56 0.13
CA ALA A 194 29.43 27.43 1.00
C ALA A 194 30.46 27.80 2.09
N VAL A 195 31.46 28.63 1.78
CA VAL A 195 32.46 29.09 2.77
C VAL A 195 31.86 30.14 3.71
N ASP A 196 31.31 31.23 3.17
CA ASP A 196 30.96 32.41 3.95
C ASP A 196 29.69 32.19 4.80
N ASP A 197 28.61 31.68 4.20
CA ASP A 197 27.32 31.52 4.89
C ASP A 197 27.17 30.18 5.63
N TRP A 198 27.87 29.14 5.18
CA TRP A 198 27.74 27.77 5.69
C TRP A 198 29.02 27.18 6.30
N GLN A 199 30.11 27.95 6.34
CA GLN A 199 31.37 27.62 7.04
C GLN A 199 31.99 26.28 6.60
N ILE A 200 31.81 25.91 5.33
CA ILE A 200 32.36 24.68 4.74
C ILE A 200 33.84 24.88 4.41
N ASP A 201 34.73 24.13 5.08
CA ASP A 201 36.13 24.00 4.67
C ASP A 201 36.25 23.17 3.38
N LEU A 202 36.17 23.86 2.24
CA LEU A 202 36.35 23.27 0.91
C LEU A 202 37.77 22.74 0.65
N SER A 203 38.78 23.06 1.47
CA SER A 203 40.14 22.51 1.29
C SER A 203 40.21 20.99 1.56
N GLN A 204 39.22 20.43 2.24
CA GLN A 204 39.07 18.99 2.48
C GLN A 204 38.41 18.23 1.32
N TYR A 205 38.05 18.92 0.24
CA TYR A 205 37.19 18.40 -0.84
C TYR A 205 37.83 18.51 -2.22
N GLN A 206 37.40 17.64 -3.12
CA GLN A 206 37.72 17.67 -4.55
C GLN A 206 36.44 17.64 -5.37
N LEU A 207 36.31 18.50 -6.38
CA LEU A 207 35.21 18.46 -7.34
C LEU A 207 35.29 17.16 -8.18
N VAL A 208 34.22 16.36 -8.17
CA VAL A 208 34.14 15.06 -8.88
C VAL A 208 33.07 15.00 -9.97
N GLU A 209 32.00 15.79 -9.87
CA GLU A 209 30.95 15.89 -10.89
C GLU A 209 30.60 17.37 -11.13
N LYS A 210 30.42 17.74 -12.41
CA LYS A 210 30.01 19.07 -12.88
C LYS A 210 28.98 18.86 -13.99
N SER A 211 27.76 19.34 -13.78
CA SER A 211 26.60 19.12 -14.65
C SER A 211 25.82 20.42 -14.84
N GLN A 212 25.16 20.59 -15.98
CA GLN A 212 24.32 21.77 -16.26
C GLN A 212 22.98 21.39 -16.89
N GLU A 213 21.96 22.19 -16.62
CA GLU A 213 20.61 22.03 -17.16
C GLU A 213 20.00 23.40 -17.52
N THR A 214 19.54 23.53 -18.76
CA THR A 214 18.93 24.75 -19.32
C THR A 214 17.42 24.64 -19.20
N ARG A 215 16.83 25.49 -18.36
CA ARG A 215 15.39 25.58 -18.16
C ARG A 215 14.70 26.20 -19.38
N ILE A 216 13.42 25.90 -19.58
CA ILE A 216 12.57 26.45 -20.66
C ILE A 216 12.62 28.00 -20.70
N GLY A 217 12.64 28.65 -19.53
CA GLY A 217 12.77 30.10 -19.35
C GLY A 217 14.18 30.68 -19.55
N GLY A 218 15.16 29.86 -19.96
CA GLY A 218 16.53 30.28 -20.27
C GLY A 218 17.50 30.37 -19.09
N ARG A 219 17.03 30.19 -17.84
CA ARG A 219 17.88 30.00 -16.66
C ARG A 219 18.75 28.76 -16.85
N ILE A 220 20.04 28.84 -16.54
CA ILE A 220 20.92 27.65 -16.50
C ILE A 220 21.22 27.31 -15.04
N ASP A 221 20.90 26.08 -14.66
CA ASP A 221 21.18 25.56 -13.32
C ASP A 221 22.44 24.69 -13.38
N HIS A 222 23.38 24.95 -12.46
CA HIS A 222 24.66 24.27 -12.39
C HIS A 222 24.75 23.42 -11.12
N THR A 223 25.08 22.14 -11.28
CA THR A 223 25.29 21.20 -10.17
C THR A 223 26.76 20.84 -10.04
N PHE A 224 27.30 21.01 -8.85
CA PHE A 224 28.67 20.66 -8.48
C PHE A 224 28.64 19.64 -7.35
N VAL A 225 29.26 18.48 -7.54
CA VAL A 225 29.42 17.48 -6.48
C VAL A 225 30.89 17.36 -6.12
N TYR A 226 31.16 17.56 -4.83
CA TYR A 226 32.48 17.47 -4.23
C TYR A 226 32.57 16.20 -3.37
N GLU A 227 33.72 15.53 -3.36
CA GLU A 227 34.02 14.35 -2.56
C GLU A 227 35.22 14.63 -1.63
N ARG A 228 35.23 14.11 -0.40
CA ARG A 228 36.43 14.15 0.45
C ARG A 228 37.39 13.01 0.05
N PRO A 229 38.58 13.28 -0.52
CA PRO A 229 39.47 12.22 -0.99
C PRO A 229 40.17 11.46 0.15
N ASN A 230 40.48 12.17 1.25
CA ASN A 230 41.30 11.66 2.35
C ASN A 230 40.52 10.86 3.40
N VAL A 231 39.18 10.88 3.36
CA VAL A 231 38.31 10.22 4.36
C VAL A 231 37.13 9.53 3.67
N LYS A 232 36.93 8.25 3.98
CA LYS A 232 35.83 7.41 3.50
C LYS A 232 35.41 6.43 4.61
N ILE A 233 34.26 5.77 4.45
CA ILE A 233 33.82 4.71 5.37
C ILE A 233 33.49 3.44 4.59
N GLY A 234 34.27 2.38 4.79
CA GLY A 234 34.30 1.23 3.87
C GLY A 234 34.67 1.66 2.44
N GLU A 235 33.74 1.46 1.50
CA GLU A 235 33.81 2.01 0.14
C GLU A 235 33.05 3.35 -0.03
N GLY A 236 32.14 3.66 0.89
CA GLY A 236 31.22 4.80 0.82
C GLY A 236 31.91 6.14 0.97
N ARG A 237 31.47 7.11 0.17
CA ARG A 237 32.16 8.39 -0.02
C ARG A 237 31.39 9.57 0.54
N TYR A 238 32.02 10.35 1.42
CA TYR A 238 31.46 11.60 1.91
C TYR A 238 31.44 12.63 0.79
N ARG A 239 30.25 13.09 0.42
CA ARG A 239 30.02 14.05 -0.66
C ARG A 239 29.19 15.25 -0.22
N LEU A 240 29.42 16.36 -0.90
CA LEU A 240 28.70 17.61 -0.78
C LEU A 240 28.18 18.00 -2.17
N ARG A 241 26.86 18.10 -2.33
CA ARG A 241 26.21 18.64 -3.52
C ARG A 241 25.93 20.13 -3.29
N LEU A 242 26.40 20.97 -4.20
CA LEU A 242 26.03 22.38 -4.31
C LEU A 242 25.30 22.57 -5.65
N VAL A 243 24.13 23.21 -5.64
CA VAL A 243 23.42 23.60 -6.87
C VAL A 243 23.25 25.11 -6.89
N VAL A 244 23.52 25.73 -8.03
CA VAL A 244 23.26 27.15 -8.30
C VAL A 244 22.17 27.25 -9.35
N GLY A 245 21.01 27.76 -8.94
CA GLY A 245 19.90 28.06 -9.84
C GLY A 245 20.06 29.46 -10.41
N GLY A 246 20.49 29.56 -11.68
CA GLY A 246 20.85 30.83 -12.31
C GLY A 246 22.03 31.54 -11.65
N ASP A 247 21.73 32.46 -10.72
CA ASP A 247 22.70 33.31 -10.00
C ASP A 247 22.73 33.08 -8.47
N LYS A 248 22.01 32.09 -7.94
CA LYS A 248 21.87 31.85 -6.49
C LYS A 248 22.09 30.40 -6.09
N LEU A 249 22.72 30.17 -4.94
CA LEU A 249 22.80 28.83 -4.34
C LEU A 249 21.40 28.34 -3.94
N THR A 250 20.94 27.25 -4.56
CA THR A 250 19.63 26.62 -4.34
C THR A 250 19.73 25.33 -3.53
N GLU A 251 20.84 24.60 -3.57
CA GLU A 251 21.03 23.40 -2.73
C GLU A 251 22.39 23.42 -2.03
N LEU A 252 22.39 23.00 -0.77
CA LEU A 252 23.56 22.49 -0.05
C LEU A 252 23.16 21.19 0.66
N THR A 253 23.63 20.05 0.15
CA THR A 253 23.31 18.72 0.69
C THR A 253 24.56 17.90 0.95
N HIS A 254 24.76 17.53 2.22
CA HIS A 254 25.71 16.51 2.66
C HIS A 254 25.10 15.10 2.51
N PHE A 255 25.82 14.18 1.86
CA PHE A 255 25.39 12.78 1.70
C PHE A 255 26.59 11.82 1.69
N VAL A 256 26.34 10.54 1.94
CA VAL A 256 27.32 9.47 1.70
C VAL A 256 26.89 8.70 0.46
N LYS A 257 27.72 8.69 -0.58
CA LYS A 257 27.48 7.84 -1.76
C LYS A 257 27.78 6.39 -1.38
N VAL A 258 26.72 5.64 -1.08
CA VAL A 258 26.73 4.19 -0.85
C VAL A 258 26.90 3.46 -2.20
N PRO A 259 27.69 2.37 -2.30
CA PRO A 259 27.83 1.60 -3.54
C PRO A 259 26.56 0.80 -3.85
N GLU A 260 26.13 0.80 -5.13
CA GLU A 260 25.00 -0.04 -5.60
C GLU A 260 25.13 -1.51 -5.15
N ALA A 261 26.36 -2.03 -5.17
CA ALA A 261 26.67 -3.39 -4.78
C ALA A 261 26.28 -3.73 -3.32
N PHE A 262 26.35 -2.76 -2.40
CA PHE A 262 25.85 -2.95 -1.03
C PHE A 262 24.32 -3.05 -1.03
N SER A 263 23.62 -2.05 -1.59
CA SER A 263 22.16 -1.95 -1.51
C SER A 263 21.48 -3.18 -2.13
N ARG A 264 22.08 -3.75 -3.19
CA ARG A 264 21.66 -5.03 -3.79
C ARG A 264 21.94 -6.26 -2.92
N ARG A 265 23.12 -6.35 -2.27
CA ARG A 265 23.43 -7.41 -1.29
C ARG A 265 22.48 -7.35 -0.08
N TYR A 266 22.16 -6.15 0.36
CA TYR A 266 21.19 -5.89 1.42
C TYR A 266 19.78 -6.36 0.99
N GLU A 267 19.34 -6.04 -0.22
CA GLU A 267 18.07 -6.55 -0.77
C GLU A 267 18.03 -8.09 -0.87
N GLU A 268 19.12 -8.75 -1.28
CA GLU A 268 19.20 -10.22 -1.29
C GLU A 268 19.05 -10.79 0.13
N MET A 269 19.80 -10.28 1.11
CA MET A 269 19.73 -10.70 2.51
C MET A 269 18.30 -10.52 3.07
N ARG A 270 17.71 -9.34 2.82
CA ARG A 270 16.35 -8.97 3.22
C ARG A 270 15.29 -9.89 2.60
N SER A 271 15.49 -10.36 1.37
CA SER A 271 14.56 -11.31 0.73
C SER A 271 14.37 -12.59 1.55
N ALA A 272 15.40 -13.04 2.29
CA ALA A 272 15.29 -14.19 3.18
C ALA A 272 14.52 -13.88 4.48
N ASN A 273 14.70 -12.69 5.06
CA ASN A 273 13.86 -12.18 6.16
C ASN A 273 12.37 -12.20 5.75
N ASP A 274 12.08 -11.62 4.59
CA ASP A 274 10.72 -11.41 4.11
C ASP A 274 10.05 -12.70 3.63
N THR A 275 10.83 -13.68 3.12
CA THR A 275 10.34 -15.05 2.87
C THR A 275 9.77 -15.69 4.13
N ILE A 276 10.48 -15.58 5.26
CA ILE A 276 10.05 -16.12 6.55
C ILE A 276 8.85 -15.31 7.08
N GLY A 277 8.88 -13.98 6.93
CA GLY A 277 7.75 -13.09 7.23
C GLY A 277 6.46 -13.48 6.53
N VAL A 278 6.53 -13.73 5.22
CA VAL A 278 5.39 -14.16 4.41
C VAL A 278 4.95 -15.58 4.77
N ALA A 279 5.87 -16.52 4.99
CA ALA A 279 5.53 -17.88 5.42
C ALA A 279 4.79 -17.88 6.79
N GLY A 280 5.24 -17.06 7.73
CA GLY A 280 4.55 -16.83 9.01
C GLY A 280 3.15 -16.21 8.81
N SER A 281 3.05 -15.20 7.95
CA SER A 281 1.79 -14.52 7.61
C SER A 281 0.78 -15.45 6.93
N VAL A 282 1.22 -16.36 6.05
CA VAL A 282 0.37 -17.39 5.44
C VAL A 282 -0.21 -18.32 6.52
N ALA A 283 0.64 -18.80 7.43
CA ALA A 283 0.23 -19.69 8.50
C ALA A 283 -0.73 -19.00 9.51
N LEU A 284 -0.47 -17.72 9.83
CA LEU A 284 -1.37 -16.85 10.61
C LEU A 284 -2.75 -16.70 9.96
N VAL A 285 -2.80 -16.37 8.67
CA VAL A 285 -4.04 -16.23 7.89
C VAL A 285 -4.82 -17.55 7.87
N VAL A 286 -4.19 -18.65 7.47
CA VAL A 286 -4.87 -19.94 7.27
C VAL A 286 -5.33 -20.54 8.60
N LEU A 287 -4.46 -20.57 9.62
CA LEU A 287 -4.78 -21.25 10.87
C LEU A 287 -5.59 -20.38 11.83
N TYR A 288 -5.26 -19.08 11.99
CA TYR A 288 -5.86 -18.26 13.05
C TYR A 288 -7.00 -17.40 12.53
N LEU A 289 -6.86 -16.74 11.37
CA LEU A 289 -7.94 -15.93 10.81
C LEU A 289 -9.02 -16.80 10.15
N ILE A 290 -8.66 -17.72 9.26
CA ILE A 290 -9.63 -18.62 8.60
C ILE A 290 -10.05 -19.75 9.54
N GLY A 291 -9.11 -20.51 10.10
CA GLY A 291 -9.40 -21.61 11.02
C GLY A 291 -10.02 -21.16 12.35
N GLY A 292 -9.31 -20.33 13.11
CA GLY A 292 -9.75 -19.87 14.44
C GLY A 292 -10.92 -18.88 14.41
N CYS A 293 -10.76 -17.75 13.73
CA CYS A 293 -11.73 -16.66 13.73
C CYS A 293 -12.89 -16.89 12.75
N GLY A 294 -12.66 -17.54 11.61
CA GLY A 294 -13.72 -17.94 10.68
C GLY A 294 -14.47 -19.18 11.15
N VAL A 295 -13.83 -20.34 11.01
CA VAL A 295 -14.46 -21.65 11.27
C VAL A 295 -14.76 -21.85 12.76
N GLY A 296 -13.86 -21.45 13.66
CA GLY A 296 -14.06 -21.53 15.11
C GLY A 296 -15.25 -20.71 15.60
N LEU A 297 -15.35 -19.43 15.23
CA LEU A 297 -16.53 -18.62 15.56
C LEU A 297 -17.81 -19.15 14.92
N PHE A 298 -17.76 -19.68 13.70
CA PHE A 298 -18.93 -20.25 13.04
C PHE A 298 -19.54 -21.42 13.83
N PHE A 299 -18.72 -22.33 14.36
CA PHE A 299 -19.19 -23.40 15.25
C PHE A 299 -19.69 -22.86 16.60
N LEU A 300 -18.96 -21.94 17.23
CA LEU A 300 -19.40 -21.32 18.49
C LEU A 300 -20.70 -20.53 18.33
N LEU A 301 -20.96 -19.92 17.16
CA LEU A 301 -22.18 -19.18 16.86
C LEU A 301 -23.39 -20.12 16.72
N ARG A 302 -23.19 -21.29 16.09
CA ARG A 302 -24.20 -22.37 16.06
C ARG A 302 -24.58 -22.84 17.45
N GLU A 303 -23.60 -22.96 18.34
CA GLU A 303 -23.78 -23.38 19.73
C GLU A 303 -24.08 -22.22 20.69
N ARG A 304 -24.27 -20.98 20.19
CA ARG A 304 -24.57 -19.76 20.95
C ARG A 304 -23.51 -19.34 22.00
N TRP A 305 -22.27 -19.80 21.88
CA TRP A 305 -21.15 -19.41 22.75
C TRP A 305 -20.54 -18.03 22.41
N VAL A 306 -20.92 -17.41 21.29
CA VAL A 306 -20.31 -16.15 20.82
C VAL A 306 -20.79 -14.94 21.62
N ILE A 307 -19.83 -14.25 22.24
CA ILE A 307 -20.02 -12.95 22.89
C ILE A 307 -19.46 -11.87 21.97
N TRP A 308 -20.33 -10.99 21.43
CA TRP A 308 -19.91 -9.96 20.46
C TRP A 308 -19.82 -8.54 21.04
N ARG A 309 -20.67 -8.17 22.00
CA ARG A 309 -20.81 -6.77 22.47
C ARG A 309 -19.53 -6.18 23.08
N LYS A 310 -18.81 -6.95 23.90
CA LYS A 310 -17.58 -6.50 24.55
C LYS A 310 -16.38 -6.51 23.58
N PRO A 311 -16.17 -7.56 22.77
CA PRO A 311 -15.22 -7.52 21.65
C PRO A 311 -15.42 -6.35 20.69
N LEU A 312 -16.67 -6.03 20.29
CA LEU A 312 -16.97 -4.88 19.43
C LEU A 312 -16.59 -3.55 20.11
N PHE A 313 -16.95 -3.37 21.38
CA PHE A 313 -16.56 -2.16 22.13
C PHE A 313 -15.04 -1.99 22.18
N TRP A 314 -14.29 -3.05 22.50
CA TRP A 314 -12.83 -2.97 22.60
C TRP A 314 -12.13 -2.88 21.24
N GLY A 315 -12.65 -3.55 20.21
CA GLY A 315 -12.15 -3.43 18.83
C GLY A 315 -12.31 -2.01 18.29
N LEU A 316 -13.48 -1.40 18.49
CA LEU A 316 -13.71 0.00 18.12
C LEU A 316 -12.90 0.98 19.00
N PHE A 317 -12.76 0.72 20.31
CA PHE A 317 -11.96 1.58 21.20
C PHE A 317 -10.48 1.62 20.80
N VAL A 318 -9.86 0.46 20.55
CA VAL A 318 -8.47 0.39 20.08
C VAL A 318 -8.35 1.00 18.67
N ALA A 319 -9.32 0.79 17.78
CA ALA A 319 -9.32 1.44 16.47
C ALA A 319 -9.46 2.97 16.56
N VAL A 320 -10.23 3.52 17.50
CA VAL A 320 -10.28 4.98 17.77
C VAL A 320 -8.92 5.47 18.27
N LEU A 321 -8.24 4.74 19.16
CA LEU A 321 -6.89 5.11 19.60
C LEU A 321 -5.87 5.10 18.46
N GLN A 322 -6.01 4.20 17.48
CA GLN A 322 -5.19 4.21 16.28
C GLN A 322 -5.49 5.41 15.36
N VAL A 323 -6.75 5.82 15.21
CA VAL A 323 -7.08 7.09 14.52
C VAL A 323 -6.49 8.29 15.27
N LEU A 324 -6.55 8.32 16.59
CA LEU A 324 -5.93 9.38 17.40
C LEU A 324 -4.40 9.37 17.29
N ALA A 325 -3.76 8.21 17.14
CA ALA A 325 -2.33 8.12 16.84
C ALA A 325 -1.97 8.56 15.40
N GLY A 326 -2.85 8.35 14.43
CA GLY A 326 -2.72 8.92 13.08
C GLY A 326 -2.84 10.44 13.08
N LEU A 327 -3.84 10.99 13.79
CA LEU A 327 -4.00 12.43 14.01
C LEU A 327 -2.86 13.03 14.84
N ASN A 328 -2.18 12.25 15.68
CA ASN A 328 -0.97 12.67 16.40
C ASN A 328 0.19 12.97 15.45
N GLN A 329 0.29 12.20 14.35
CA GLN A 329 1.32 12.34 13.32
C GLN A 329 0.90 13.24 12.15
N TRP A 330 -0.18 13.99 12.29
CA TRP A 330 -0.61 15.00 11.31
C TRP A 330 0.50 15.99 10.89
N PRO A 331 1.43 16.46 11.76
CA PRO A 331 2.56 17.29 11.33
C PRO A 331 3.47 16.62 10.29
N LEU A 332 3.62 15.29 10.34
CA LEU A 332 4.44 14.51 9.43
C LEU A 332 3.77 14.31 8.07
N LEU A 333 2.42 14.26 8.02
CA LEU A 333 1.68 14.20 6.75
C LEU A 333 1.98 15.44 5.87
N TRP A 334 2.18 16.60 6.49
CA TRP A 334 2.55 17.83 5.77
C TRP A 334 3.99 17.84 5.24
N MET A 335 4.88 16.94 5.68
CA MET A 335 6.19 16.77 5.03
C MET A 335 6.05 16.20 3.62
N ASN A 336 5.03 15.38 3.38
CA ASN A 336 4.77 14.67 2.12
C ASN A 336 3.53 15.24 1.37
N TYR A 337 3.01 16.39 1.78
CA TYR A 337 1.85 17.03 1.14
C TYR A 337 2.24 17.64 -0.20
N ASP A 338 1.71 17.13 -1.32
CA ASP A 338 1.88 17.75 -2.63
C ASP A 338 1.26 19.16 -2.68
N THR A 339 2.06 20.17 -3.00
CA THR A 339 1.60 21.57 -3.12
C THR A 339 0.70 21.82 -4.32
N ALA A 340 0.66 20.92 -5.30
CA ALA A 340 -0.31 20.94 -6.41
C ALA A 340 -1.71 20.44 -5.99
N LEU A 341 -1.90 20.03 -4.72
CA LEU A 341 -3.20 19.75 -4.13
C LEU A 341 -3.69 20.91 -3.27
N SER A 342 -4.96 21.29 -3.44
CA SER A 342 -5.67 22.04 -2.39
C SER A 342 -5.53 21.34 -1.03
N SER A 343 -5.21 22.12 -0.01
CA SER A 343 -4.99 21.61 1.34
C SER A 343 -6.29 21.04 1.93
N GLN A 344 -7.46 21.58 1.56
CA GLN A 344 -8.75 21.02 1.91
C GLN A 344 -8.97 19.63 1.28
N GLY A 345 -8.60 19.45 0.02
CA GLY A 345 -8.67 18.15 -0.67
C GLY A 345 -7.75 17.12 -0.02
N PHE A 346 -6.49 17.48 0.23
CA PHE A 346 -5.53 16.62 0.96
C PHE A 346 -6.03 16.24 2.36
N VAL A 347 -6.51 17.19 3.15
CA VAL A 347 -7.09 16.95 4.48
C VAL A 347 -8.26 15.95 4.41
N LEU A 348 -9.15 16.11 3.42
CA LEU A 348 -10.27 15.20 3.20
C LEU A 348 -9.79 13.79 2.79
N GLN A 349 -8.78 13.69 1.93
CA GLN A 349 -8.15 12.42 1.54
C GLN A 349 -7.60 11.67 2.76
N GLN A 350 -6.83 12.36 3.62
CA GLN A 350 -6.25 11.76 4.83
C GLN A 350 -7.34 11.32 5.83
N ILE A 351 -8.40 12.11 6.01
CA ILE A 351 -9.56 11.73 6.85
C ILE A 351 -10.25 10.47 6.30
N MET A 352 -10.41 10.36 4.98
CA MET A 352 -11.01 9.19 4.33
C MET A 352 -10.14 7.93 4.45
N LEU A 353 -8.81 8.07 4.38
CA LEU A 353 -7.86 6.97 4.62
C LEU A 353 -7.90 6.50 6.09
N MET A 354 -7.90 7.44 7.06
CA MET A 354 -8.04 7.11 8.47
C MET A 354 -9.40 6.45 8.79
N LEU A 355 -10.48 6.85 8.10
CA LEU A 355 -11.79 6.20 8.22
C LEU A 355 -11.79 4.78 7.64
N ALA A 356 -11.10 4.54 6.53
CA ALA A 356 -10.91 3.20 5.97
C ALA A 356 -10.11 2.29 6.93
N GLN A 357 -9.01 2.80 7.48
CA GLN A 357 -8.19 2.12 8.48
C GLN A 357 -9.01 1.79 9.74
N PHE A 358 -9.79 2.75 10.24
CA PHE A 358 -10.70 2.56 11.39
C PHE A 358 -11.70 1.42 11.15
N VAL A 359 -12.33 1.39 9.98
CA VAL A 359 -13.30 0.34 9.59
C VAL A 359 -12.62 -1.03 9.52
N LEU A 360 -11.49 -1.13 8.80
CA LEU A 360 -10.78 -2.39 8.58
C LEU A 360 -10.19 -2.95 9.87
N MET A 361 -9.47 -2.12 10.62
CA MET A 361 -8.87 -2.49 11.90
C MET A 361 -9.95 -2.78 12.95
N GLY A 362 -10.98 -1.94 13.05
CA GLY A 362 -12.11 -2.14 13.95
C GLY A 362 -12.82 -3.48 13.72
N PHE A 363 -12.98 -3.90 12.46
CA PHE A 363 -13.49 -5.23 12.10
C PHE A 363 -12.52 -6.35 12.50
N LEU A 364 -11.24 -6.27 12.10
CA LEU A 364 -10.21 -7.28 12.39
C LEU A 364 -10.03 -7.51 13.89
N LEU A 365 -9.91 -6.44 14.67
CA LEU A 365 -9.79 -6.47 16.13
C LEU A 365 -11.06 -7.07 16.76
N THR A 366 -12.25 -6.63 16.35
CA THR A 366 -13.53 -7.15 16.86
C THR A 366 -13.66 -8.65 16.64
N VAL A 367 -13.33 -9.14 15.43
CA VAL A 367 -13.37 -10.56 15.07
C VAL A 367 -12.34 -11.36 15.88
N SER A 368 -11.11 -10.84 16.02
CA SER A 368 -10.03 -11.48 16.79
C SER A 368 -10.38 -11.59 18.28
N PHE A 369 -10.81 -10.49 18.91
CA PHE A 369 -11.26 -10.46 20.31
C PHE A 369 -12.48 -11.36 20.56
N MET A 370 -13.40 -11.44 19.59
CA MET A 370 -14.58 -12.29 19.67
C MET A 370 -14.23 -13.77 19.60
N ALA A 371 -13.27 -14.15 18.75
CA ALA A 371 -12.72 -15.50 18.67
C ALA A 371 -11.98 -15.87 19.95
N ALA A 372 -11.03 -15.03 20.38
CA ALA A 372 -10.21 -15.21 21.57
C ALA A 372 -11.07 -15.43 22.83
N GLU A 373 -12.04 -14.56 23.09
CA GLU A 373 -12.98 -14.69 24.21
C GLU A 373 -13.81 -15.97 24.11
N SER A 374 -14.48 -16.19 22.98
CA SER A 374 -15.49 -17.26 22.86
C SER A 374 -14.86 -18.65 22.85
N LEU A 375 -13.65 -18.80 22.28
CA LEU A 375 -12.85 -20.02 22.38
C LEU A 375 -12.31 -20.21 23.80
N SER A 376 -11.69 -19.19 24.41
CA SER A 376 -11.13 -19.27 25.77
C SER A 376 -12.18 -19.66 26.80
N ARG A 377 -13.37 -19.05 26.73
CA ARG A 377 -14.50 -19.28 27.64
C ARG A 377 -14.94 -20.74 27.64
N ARG A 378 -14.99 -21.37 26.47
CA ARG A 378 -15.34 -22.79 26.33
C ARG A 378 -14.18 -23.73 26.67
N ALA A 379 -12.96 -23.36 26.28
CA ALA A 379 -11.77 -24.19 26.44
C ALA A 379 -11.27 -24.27 27.90
N PHE A 380 -11.31 -23.15 28.64
CA PHE A 380 -10.71 -23.00 29.95
C PHE A 380 -11.77 -22.59 30.99
N PRO A 381 -12.58 -23.55 31.47
CA PRO A 381 -13.68 -23.32 32.41
C PRO A 381 -13.26 -22.69 33.76
N HIS A 382 -11.98 -22.81 34.12
CA HIS A 382 -11.40 -22.31 35.38
C HIS A 382 -10.72 -20.94 35.25
N HIS A 383 -10.66 -20.35 34.06
CA HIS A 383 -10.25 -18.96 33.91
C HIS A 383 -11.35 -18.03 34.44
N ILE A 384 -10.95 -16.85 34.91
CA ILE A 384 -11.88 -15.77 35.23
C ILE A 384 -12.46 -15.23 33.92
N GLN A 385 -13.74 -14.88 33.91
CA GLN A 385 -14.38 -14.25 32.75
C GLN A 385 -13.70 -12.93 32.42
N GLN A 386 -13.02 -12.84 31.26
CA GLN A 386 -12.17 -11.72 30.86
C GLN A 386 -12.86 -10.36 31.08
N TRP A 387 -14.09 -10.22 30.60
CA TRP A 387 -14.86 -8.97 30.68
C TRP A 387 -15.44 -8.64 32.06
N ARG A 388 -15.25 -9.49 33.08
CA ARG A 388 -15.51 -9.17 34.51
C ARG A 388 -14.24 -8.74 35.27
N LEU A 389 -13.03 -8.94 34.74
CA LEU A 389 -11.78 -8.68 35.50
C LEU A 389 -11.69 -7.27 36.10
N TRP A 390 -12.28 -6.28 35.44
CA TRP A 390 -12.30 -4.87 35.88
C TRP A 390 -13.69 -4.38 36.37
N SER A 391 -14.63 -5.27 36.68
CA SER A 391 -15.89 -4.86 37.33
C SER A 391 -15.66 -4.55 38.82
N SER A 392 -16.50 -3.70 39.42
CA SER A 392 -16.25 -3.09 40.75
C SER A 392 -16.22 -4.08 41.92
N ASP A 393 -16.94 -5.19 41.77
CA ASP A 393 -16.93 -6.38 42.62
C ASP A 393 -15.60 -7.16 42.55
N LEU A 394 -15.03 -7.30 41.34
CA LEU A 394 -13.96 -8.26 41.07
C LEU A 394 -12.55 -7.64 41.00
N ALA A 395 -12.44 -6.39 40.54
CA ALA A 395 -11.18 -5.68 40.40
C ALA A 395 -10.45 -5.53 41.75
N ALA A 396 -11.20 -5.35 42.83
CA ALA A 396 -10.70 -5.25 44.20
C ALA A 396 -10.37 -6.62 44.84
N SER A 397 -9.95 -7.63 44.06
CA SER A 397 -9.61 -8.97 44.56
C SER A 397 -8.12 -9.29 44.44
N ARG A 398 -7.59 -10.05 45.41
CA ARG A 398 -6.18 -10.48 45.43
C ARG A 398 -5.75 -11.23 44.13
N PRO A 399 -6.59 -12.09 43.52
CA PRO A 399 -6.21 -12.78 42.29
C PRO A 399 -6.27 -11.93 41.01
N VAL A 400 -6.95 -10.77 41.01
CA VAL A 400 -6.84 -9.78 39.94
C VAL A 400 -5.59 -8.92 40.16
N LEU A 401 -5.38 -8.40 41.38
CA LEU A 401 -4.14 -7.70 41.75
C LEU A 401 -2.89 -8.49 41.37
N GLY A 402 -2.85 -9.80 41.67
CA GLY A 402 -1.73 -10.66 41.32
C GLY A 402 -1.52 -10.83 39.81
N ARG A 403 -2.57 -10.81 38.99
CA ARG A 403 -2.42 -10.82 37.52
C ARG A 403 -1.87 -9.49 37.01
N THR A 404 -2.36 -8.38 37.56
CA THR A 404 -1.88 -7.04 37.22
C THR A 404 -0.41 -6.83 37.60
N ILE A 405 -0.04 -7.06 38.86
CA ILE A 405 1.34 -6.91 39.34
C ILE A 405 2.26 -7.96 38.70
N GLY A 406 1.77 -9.19 38.50
CA GLY A 406 2.53 -10.24 37.83
C GLY A 406 2.94 -9.87 36.40
N GLY A 407 2.07 -9.21 35.64
CA GLY A 407 2.40 -8.68 34.32
C GLY A 407 3.58 -7.70 34.36
N TYR A 408 3.50 -6.66 35.22
CA TYR A 408 4.57 -5.67 35.33
C TYR A 408 5.90 -6.24 35.86
N LEU A 409 5.88 -7.13 36.87
CA LEU A 409 7.12 -7.71 37.41
C LEU A 409 7.87 -8.58 36.39
N LEU A 410 7.16 -9.16 35.40
CA LEU A 410 7.75 -9.94 34.33
C LEU A 410 8.43 -9.07 33.25
N VAL A 411 8.07 -7.79 33.11
CA VAL A 411 8.66 -6.89 32.10
C VAL A 411 10.17 -6.83 32.25
N ALA A 412 10.66 -6.61 33.46
CA ALA A 412 12.10 -6.59 33.75
C ALA A 412 12.80 -7.92 33.43
N ILE A 413 12.11 -9.05 33.62
CA ILE A 413 12.67 -10.39 33.34
C ILE A 413 12.74 -10.64 31.84
N PHE A 414 11.78 -10.12 31.05
CA PHE A 414 11.84 -10.15 29.59
C PHE A 414 12.95 -9.25 29.07
N PHE A 415 13.11 -8.01 29.57
CA PHE A 415 14.25 -7.16 29.21
C PHE A 415 15.61 -7.79 29.56
N ALA A 416 15.73 -8.45 30.72
CA ALA A 416 16.96 -9.17 31.06
C ALA A 416 17.20 -10.39 30.15
N TYR A 417 16.15 -11.09 29.70
CA TYR A 417 16.27 -12.13 28.68
C TYR A 417 16.78 -11.55 27.36
N GLU A 418 16.21 -10.46 26.87
CA GLU A 418 16.65 -9.81 25.64
C GLU A 418 18.11 -9.33 25.72
N VAL A 419 18.51 -8.70 26.84
CA VAL A 419 19.91 -8.28 27.04
C VAL A 419 20.87 -9.48 27.06
N VAL A 420 20.52 -10.61 27.69
CA VAL A 420 21.33 -11.84 27.65
C VAL A 420 21.39 -12.41 26.23
N LEU A 421 20.26 -12.48 25.53
CA LEU A 421 20.16 -13.03 24.18
C LEU A 421 20.99 -12.21 23.19
N TYR A 422 20.77 -10.90 23.14
CA TYR A 422 21.45 -10.01 22.20
C TYR A 422 22.94 -9.88 22.51
N PHE A 423 23.35 -9.88 23.79
CA PHE A 423 24.76 -9.97 24.16
C PHE A 423 25.40 -11.27 23.61
N PHE A 424 24.76 -12.42 23.82
CA PHE A 424 25.25 -13.71 23.31
C PHE A 424 25.24 -13.79 21.78
N ALA A 425 24.18 -13.34 21.13
CA ALA A 425 24.06 -13.34 19.67
C ALA A 425 25.12 -12.47 19.01
N ASN A 426 25.29 -11.23 19.48
CA ASN A 426 26.25 -10.27 18.92
C ASN A 426 27.71 -10.67 19.22
N LYS A 427 28.01 -11.18 20.43
CA LYS A 427 29.40 -11.50 20.84
C LYS A 427 29.85 -12.93 20.56
N SER A 428 28.95 -13.92 20.53
CA SER A 428 29.29 -15.34 20.40
C SER A 428 28.82 -15.99 19.10
N LEU A 429 27.76 -15.47 18.46
CA LEU A 429 27.24 -15.99 17.20
C LEU A 429 27.51 -15.09 15.99
N GLY A 430 28.04 -13.88 16.20
CA GLY A 430 28.29 -12.90 15.14
C GLY A 430 27.02 -12.41 14.45
N TRP A 431 25.88 -12.41 15.14
CA TRP A 431 24.62 -11.92 14.57
C TRP A 431 24.66 -10.40 14.41
N TRP A 432 24.01 -9.90 13.37
CA TRP A 432 23.78 -8.48 13.16
C TRP A 432 22.29 -8.14 13.27
N THR A 433 22.05 -7.04 13.98
CA THR A 433 20.76 -6.36 14.13
C THR A 433 21.06 -4.87 14.08
N PRO A 434 20.38 -4.06 13.25
CA PRO A 434 20.58 -2.61 13.19
C PRO A 434 20.51 -1.94 14.57
N SER A 435 21.26 -0.86 14.80
CA SER A 435 21.19 -0.12 16.08
C SER A 435 19.94 0.77 16.21
N ASP A 436 19.08 0.86 15.19
CA ASP A 436 17.86 1.68 15.16
C ASP A 436 16.55 0.88 15.26
N THR A 437 16.56 -0.45 15.09
CA THR A 437 15.35 -1.32 14.98
C THR A 437 14.35 -1.27 16.15
N LEU A 438 14.64 -0.46 17.17
CA LEU A 438 13.90 -0.33 18.42
C LEU A 438 13.45 1.13 18.68
N VAL A 439 13.73 2.06 17.75
CA VAL A 439 13.66 3.52 17.98
C VAL A 439 13.18 4.25 16.70
N ASN A 440 11.93 4.69 16.65
CA ASN A 440 11.47 5.61 15.59
C ASN A 440 11.68 7.08 16.01
N PRO A 441 12.62 7.83 15.40
CA PRO A 441 12.92 9.22 15.79
C PRO A 441 11.78 10.21 15.46
N ASP A 442 10.95 9.93 14.44
CA ASP A 442 9.87 10.82 14.01
C ASP A 442 8.72 10.91 15.05
N VAL A 443 8.69 10.06 16.08
CA VAL A 443 7.73 10.18 17.20
C VAL A 443 7.84 11.53 17.93
N LEU A 444 9.03 12.16 17.89
CA LEU A 444 9.33 13.46 18.50
C LEU A 444 8.75 14.65 17.71
N ALA A 445 8.21 14.42 16.51
CA ALA A 445 7.59 15.43 15.67
C ALA A 445 6.05 15.45 15.72
N GLY A 446 5.42 14.50 16.42
CA GLY A 446 3.97 14.49 16.66
C GLY A 446 3.50 15.56 17.64
N TYR A 447 2.19 15.84 17.69
CA TYR A 447 1.63 16.83 18.62
C TYR A 447 1.73 16.41 20.10
N PHE A 448 1.62 15.11 20.36
CA PHE A 448 1.67 14.48 21.67
C PHE A 448 2.56 13.23 21.59
N PRO A 449 3.90 13.37 21.64
CA PRO A 449 4.83 12.25 21.44
C PRO A 449 4.53 11.00 22.29
N TRP A 450 4.05 11.14 23.52
CA TRP A 450 3.60 10.02 24.36
C TRP A 450 2.47 9.16 23.78
N LEU A 451 1.58 9.71 22.94
CA LEU A 451 0.33 9.06 22.54
C LEU A 451 0.55 7.86 21.62
N SER A 452 1.45 7.98 20.64
CA SER A 452 1.73 6.90 19.69
C SER A 452 2.33 5.67 20.39
N ALA A 453 3.23 5.88 21.37
CA ALA A 453 3.79 4.79 22.18
C ALA A 453 2.72 4.04 22.97
N ILE A 454 1.75 4.72 23.58
CA ILE A 454 0.64 4.08 24.32
C ILE A 454 -0.35 3.38 23.36
N ALA A 455 -0.70 4.02 22.24
CA ALA A 455 -1.73 3.50 21.33
C ALA A 455 -1.29 2.24 20.57
N VAL A 456 -0.07 2.24 20.02
CA VAL A 456 0.49 1.10 19.26
C VAL A 456 0.71 -0.11 20.18
N SER A 457 1.35 0.09 21.33
CA SER A 457 1.55 -0.97 22.35
C SER A 457 0.23 -1.59 22.82
N LEU A 458 -0.83 -0.79 22.95
CA LEU A 458 -2.14 -1.30 23.36
C LEU A 458 -2.83 -2.09 22.24
N GLN A 459 -2.57 -1.76 20.97
CA GLN A 459 -2.98 -2.61 19.87
C GLN A 459 -2.22 -3.94 19.91
N ALA A 460 -0.89 -3.92 19.85
CA ALA A 460 -0.04 -5.12 19.81
C ALA A 460 -0.32 -6.03 21.02
N GLY A 461 -0.03 -5.56 22.23
CA GLY A 461 -0.19 -6.35 23.45
C GLY A 461 -1.61 -6.88 23.74
N PHE A 462 -2.67 -6.26 23.21
CA PHE A 462 -4.03 -6.79 23.36
C PHE A 462 -4.46 -7.69 22.19
N TRP A 463 -4.21 -7.28 20.94
CA TRP A 463 -4.60 -8.01 19.75
C TRP A 463 -3.79 -9.29 19.59
N GLU A 464 -2.47 -9.22 19.77
CA GLU A 464 -1.57 -10.33 19.49
C GLU A 464 -1.67 -11.41 20.56
N GLU A 465 -1.80 -11.04 21.84
CA GLU A 465 -2.06 -12.03 22.89
C GLU A 465 -3.42 -12.73 22.69
N SER A 466 -4.41 -12.00 22.16
CA SER A 466 -5.70 -12.56 21.77
C SER A 466 -5.59 -13.51 20.56
N LEU A 467 -4.86 -13.12 19.51
CA LEU A 467 -4.81 -13.83 18.23
C LEU A 467 -3.78 -14.97 18.21
N PHE A 468 -2.60 -14.80 18.82
CA PHE A 468 -1.51 -15.78 18.81
C PHE A 468 -1.50 -16.70 20.03
N ARG A 469 -2.05 -16.30 21.19
CA ARG A 469 -2.20 -17.24 22.33
C ARG A 469 -3.61 -17.80 22.40
N ALA A 470 -4.62 -16.95 22.63
CA ALA A 470 -5.96 -17.44 22.95
C ALA A 470 -6.62 -18.21 21.80
N VAL A 471 -6.63 -17.69 20.57
CA VAL A 471 -7.27 -18.38 19.43
C VAL A 471 -6.68 -19.78 19.16
N PRO A 472 -5.37 -19.97 18.92
CA PRO A 472 -4.82 -21.29 18.63
C PRO A 472 -4.81 -22.23 19.84
N ILE A 473 -4.43 -21.76 21.03
CA ILE A 473 -4.30 -22.64 22.20
C ILE A 473 -5.69 -23.11 22.69
N ALA A 474 -6.71 -22.24 22.69
CA ALA A 474 -8.08 -22.65 23.02
C ALA A 474 -8.72 -23.52 21.93
N GLY A 475 -8.49 -23.19 20.65
CA GLY A 475 -8.93 -24.02 19.52
C GLY A 475 -8.38 -25.44 19.60
N ALA A 476 -7.07 -25.57 19.78
CA ALA A 476 -6.40 -26.85 19.94
C ALA A 476 -6.83 -27.59 21.23
N ALA A 477 -7.05 -26.87 22.34
CA ALA A 477 -7.57 -27.47 23.57
C ALA A 477 -8.97 -28.07 23.39
N LEU A 478 -9.86 -27.43 22.60
CA LEU A 478 -11.20 -27.93 22.28
C LEU A 478 -11.16 -29.11 21.28
N ILE A 479 -10.35 -28.99 20.23
CA ILE A 479 -10.16 -30.06 19.23
C ILE A 479 -9.57 -31.30 19.91
N GLY A 480 -8.48 -31.15 20.65
CA GLY A 480 -7.85 -32.24 21.40
C GLY A 480 -8.76 -32.82 22.49
N GLN A 481 -9.67 -32.04 23.08
CA GLN A 481 -10.70 -32.59 23.98
C GLN A 481 -11.70 -33.48 23.26
N LYS A 482 -12.15 -33.10 22.05
CA LYS A 482 -13.06 -33.90 21.22
C LYS A 482 -12.44 -35.25 20.83
N TYR A 483 -11.12 -35.30 20.62
CA TYR A 483 -10.39 -36.51 20.24
C TYR A 483 -9.60 -37.16 21.40
N GLY A 484 -9.83 -36.77 22.65
CA GLY A 484 -9.13 -37.29 23.85
C GLY A 484 -7.70 -36.76 24.07
N TYR A 485 -6.95 -36.44 23.01
CA TYR A 485 -5.55 -36.02 23.05
C TYR A 485 -5.29 -34.56 23.50
N ARG A 486 -6.10 -33.98 24.40
CA ARG A 486 -6.06 -32.54 24.77
C ARG A 486 -4.67 -32.02 25.13
N ARG A 487 -3.83 -32.79 25.83
CA ARG A 487 -2.46 -32.36 26.18
C ARG A 487 -1.56 -32.23 24.95
N ALA A 488 -1.56 -33.23 24.06
CA ALA A 488 -0.73 -33.23 22.86
C ALA A 488 -1.10 -32.07 21.90
N PHE A 489 -2.40 -31.81 21.72
CA PHE A 489 -2.86 -30.68 20.92
C PHE A 489 -2.44 -29.32 21.51
N ILE A 490 -2.47 -29.15 22.83
CA ILE A 490 -1.97 -27.92 23.48
C ILE A 490 -0.45 -27.77 23.27
N ILE A 491 0.33 -28.85 23.40
CA ILE A 491 1.79 -28.82 23.16
C ILE A 491 2.09 -28.45 21.70
N GLY A 492 1.40 -29.08 20.73
CA GLY A 492 1.52 -28.74 19.32
C GLY A 492 1.16 -27.28 19.03
N ALA A 493 0.07 -26.77 19.62
CA ALA A 493 -0.32 -25.37 19.47
C ALA A 493 0.71 -24.40 20.07
N MET A 494 1.32 -24.73 21.21
CA MET A 494 2.39 -23.92 21.83
C MET A 494 3.61 -23.77 20.90
N ILE A 495 4.01 -24.85 20.21
CA ILE A 495 5.10 -24.84 19.22
C ILE A 495 4.69 -24.03 17.98
N VAL A 496 3.51 -24.31 17.42
CA VAL A 496 3.01 -23.64 16.21
C VAL A 496 2.85 -22.13 16.42
N GLN A 497 2.39 -21.67 17.59
CA GLN A 497 2.31 -20.23 17.85
C GLN A 497 3.65 -19.55 18.10
N ALA A 498 4.64 -20.26 18.68
CA ALA A 498 5.99 -19.71 18.77
C ALA A 498 6.62 -19.51 17.39
N LEU A 499 6.49 -20.50 16.50
CA LEU A 499 6.98 -20.42 15.13
C LEU A 499 6.25 -19.34 14.31
N ILE A 500 4.92 -19.24 14.40
CA ILE A 500 4.15 -18.27 13.61
C ILE A 500 4.36 -16.83 14.13
N PHE A 501 4.42 -16.63 15.45
CA PHE A 501 4.70 -15.33 16.04
C PHE A 501 6.12 -14.85 15.71
N GLY A 502 7.12 -15.72 15.90
CA GLY A 502 8.51 -15.42 15.55
C GLY A 502 8.73 -15.20 14.05
N SER A 503 8.08 -16.00 13.19
CA SER A 503 8.17 -15.83 11.74
C SER A 503 7.49 -14.54 11.26
N GLY A 504 6.36 -14.15 11.85
CA GLY A 504 5.72 -12.86 11.55
C GLY A 504 6.62 -11.64 11.82
N HIS A 505 7.57 -11.77 12.75
CA HIS A 505 8.58 -10.75 13.07
C HIS A 505 9.90 -10.92 12.30
N ALA A 506 10.07 -11.97 11.48
CA ALA A 506 11.30 -12.18 10.72
C ALA A 506 11.56 -11.09 9.67
N GLY A 507 10.53 -10.34 9.28
CA GLY A 507 10.60 -9.19 8.38
C GLY A 507 11.40 -7.98 8.90
N TYR A 508 11.79 -7.92 10.18
CA TYR A 508 12.77 -6.91 10.63
C TYR A 508 14.18 -7.28 10.18
N ALA A 509 14.94 -6.31 9.63
CA ALA A 509 16.30 -6.52 9.13
C ALA A 509 17.22 -7.10 10.23
N ASN A 510 17.69 -8.33 10.03
CA ASN A 510 18.55 -9.06 10.95
C ASN A 510 19.30 -10.16 10.18
N GLN A 511 20.56 -10.42 10.54
CA GLN A 511 21.36 -11.51 10.02
C GLN A 511 21.81 -12.44 11.17
N PRO A 512 21.56 -13.77 11.10
CA PRO A 512 20.88 -14.50 10.04
C PRO A 512 19.37 -14.18 9.99
N ALA A 513 18.75 -14.41 8.83
CA ALA A 513 17.35 -14.04 8.57
C ALA A 513 16.32 -14.63 9.55
N TYR A 514 16.65 -15.72 10.25
CA TYR A 514 15.80 -16.36 11.26
C TYR A 514 15.99 -15.84 12.70
N ALA A 515 16.84 -14.83 12.94
CA ALA A 515 17.19 -14.36 14.29
C ALA A 515 15.95 -14.05 15.16
N ARG A 516 15.03 -13.22 14.65
CA ARG A 516 13.75 -12.86 15.30
C ARG A 516 12.84 -14.08 15.57
N VAL A 517 12.97 -15.14 14.77
CA VAL A 517 12.23 -16.39 14.99
C VAL A 517 12.74 -17.12 16.23
N VAL A 518 14.06 -17.17 16.40
CA VAL A 518 14.73 -17.86 17.51
C VAL A 518 14.58 -17.11 18.83
N GLU A 519 14.75 -15.78 18.79
CA GLU A 519 14.45 -14.86 19.89
C GLU A 519 13.06 -15.13 20.48
N LEU A 520 12.03 -15.06 19.64
CA LEU A 520 10.65 -15.07 20.11
C LEU A 520 10.13 -16.46 20.52
N ILE A 521 10.96 -17.52 20.46
CA ILE A 521 10.59 -18.86 20.96
C ILE A 521 10.28 -18.84 22.46
N ILE A 522 11.21 -18.33 23.27
CA ILE A 522 11.11 -18.35 24.74
C ILE A 522 10.01 -17.37 25.23
N PRO A 523 9.95 -16.10 24.76
CA PRO A 523 8.82 -15.21 24.99
C PRO A 523 7.47 -15.83 24.62
N SER A 524 7.34 -16.45 23.44
CA SER A 524 6.07 -17.06 23.00
C SER A 524 5.65 -18.25 23.86
N PHE A 525 6.58 -19.07 24.33
CA PHE A 525 6.26 -20.14 25.28
C PHE A 525 5.87 -19.58 26.66
N ALA A 526 6.52 -18.51 27.12
CA ALA A 526 6.18 -17.84 28.37
C ALA A 526 4.78 -17.19 28.30
N PHE A 527 4.47 -16.43 27.25
CA PHE A 527 3.13 -15.87 27.01
C PHE A 527 2.04 -16.95 26.91
N GLY A 528 2.29 -18.02 26.14
CA GLY A 528 1.36 -19.16 26.05
C GLY A 528 1.11 -19.84 27.40
N ALA A 529 2.14 -19.98 28.24
CA ALA A 529 2.01 -20.51 29.60
C ALA A 529 1.23 -19.56 30.53
N LEU A 530 1.49 -18.24 30.47
CA LEU A 530 0.73 -17.23 31.21
C LEU A 530 -0.76 -17.31 30.85
N TYR A 531 -1.08 -17.38 29.56
CA TYR A 531 -2.44 -17.57 29.07
C TYR A 531 -3.07 -18.85 29.63
N ILE A 532 -2.41 -20.01 29.52
CA ILE A 532 -2.94 -21.31 29.98
C ILE A 532 -3.27 -21.28 31.48
N TYR A 533 -2.41 -20.72 32.33
CA TYR A 533 -2.59 -20.78 33.78
C TYR A 533 -3.39 -19.62 34.39
N PHE A 534 -3.43 -18.45 33.74
CA PHE A 534 -3.99 -17.24 34.34
C PHE A 534 -5.05 -16.54 33.49
N GLY A 535 -5.18 -16.87 32.20
CA GLY A 535 -5.95 -16.09 31.22
C GLY A 535 -5.11 -14.94 30.64
N LEU A 536 -5.72 -14.13 29.77
CA LEU A 536 -4.99 -13.14 28.96
C LEU A 536 -4.38 -11.96 29.74
N LEU A 537 -5.00 -11.52 30.86
CA LEU A 537 -4.62 -10.27 31.54
C LEU A 537 -3.11 -10.06 31.83
N PRO A 538 -2.38 -11.00 32.47
CA PRO A 538 -0.95 -10.79 32.75
C PRO A 538 -0.10 -10.76 31.47
N ALA A 539 -0.49 -11.51 30.43
CA ALA A 539 0.19 -11.51 29.14
C ALA A 539 -0.01 -10.17 28.40
N ILE A 540 -1.25 -9.66 28.35
CA ILE A 540 -1.57 -8.35 27.77
C ILE A 540 -0.79 -7.24 28.48
N ILE A 541 -0.77 -7.22 29.82
CA ILE A 541 -0.06 -6.19 30.60
C ILE A 541 1.45 -6.26 30.38
N LEU A 542 2.03 -7.46 30.32
CA LEU A 542 3.45 -7.68 30.06
C LEU A 542 3.84 -7.18 28.66
N HIS A 543 3.12 -7.62 27.62
CA HIS A 543 3.38 -7.24 26.23
C HIS A 543 3.21 -5.72 26.04
N PHE A 544 2.07 -5.15 26.48
CA PHE A 544 1.83 -3.70 26.46
C PHE A 544 2.93 -2.89 27.15
N ALA A 545 3.34 -3.27 28.38
CA ALA A 545 4.33 -2.50 29.12
C ALA A 545 5.77 -2.69 28.60
N PHE A 546 6.06 -3.79 27.92
CA PHE A 546 7.32 -4.03 27.22
C PHE A 546 7.43 -3.15 25.98
N ASP A 547 6.41 -3.14 25.12
CA ASP A 547 6.33 -2.31 23.92
C ASP A 547 6.40 -0.81 24.24
N VAL A 548 5.71 -0.35 25.29
CA VAL A 548 5.74 1.07 25.69
C VAL A 548 7.15 1.51 26.06
N VAL A 549 7.96 0.66 26.70
CA VAL A 549 9.36 1.00 27.04
C VAL A 549 10.20 1.18 25.77
N TRP A 550 10.00 0.35 24.74
CA TRP A 550 10.68 0.51 23.45
C TRP A 550 10.19 1.74 22.68
N PHE A 551 8.88 1.85 22.41
CA PHE A 551 8.36 2.96 21.60
C PHE A 551 8.47 4.34 22.30
N ALA A 552 8.59 4.38 23.63
CA ALA A 552 8.88 5.62 24.36
C ALA A 552 10.38 5.92 24.50
N LEU A 553 11.30 5.04 24.10
CA LEU A 553 12.74 5.23 24.27
C LEU A 553 13.27 6.58 23.70
N PRO A 554 12.84 7.09 22.52
CA PRO A 554 13.16 8.45 22.06
C PRO A 554 12.87 9.55 23.10
N LEU A 555 11.75 9.41 23.82
CA LEU A 555 11.30 10.36 24.83
C LEU A 555 12.20 10.34 26.06
N PHE A 556 12.77 9.18 26.41
CA PHE A 556 13.63 9.02 27.58
C PHE A 556 15.11 9.35 27.33
N VAL A 557 15.59 9.29 26.07
CA VAL A 557 16.98 9.71 25.73
C VAL A 557 17.13 11.18 25.36
N SER A 558 16.08 11.83 24.81
CA SER A 558 16.13 13.25 24.41
C SER A 558 16.42 14.19 25.60
N THR A 559 17.25 15.22 25.41
CA THR A 559 17.49 16.27 26.42
C THR A 559 16.65 17.53 26.18
N ALA A 560 15.86 17.55 25.11
CA ALA A 560 15.21 18.76 24.61
C ALA A 560 14.08 19.31 25.54
N PRO A 561 13.80 20.63 25.49
CA PRO A 561 12.85 21.27 26.40
C PRO A 561 11.42 20.72 26.30
N GLY A 562 10.78 20.53 27.47
CA GLY A 562 9.36 20.11 27.61
C GLY A 562 9.13 18.62 27.82
N ILE A 563 10.09 17.75 27.43
CA ILE A 563 9.94 16.29 27.32
C ILE A 563 9.55 15.55 28.62
N TRP A 564 9.64 16.21 29.78
CA TRP A 564 9.25 15.64 31.07
C TRP A 564 7.75 15.37 31.19
N ILE A 565 6.90 16.11 30.46
CA ILE A 565 5.45 15.88 30.42
C ILE A 565 5.15 14.56 29.73
N ASP A 566 5.74 14.30 28.56
CA ASP A 566 5.60 13.04 27.82
C ASP A 566 6.05 11.84 28.66
N ARG A 567 7.23 11.94 29.31
CA ARG A 567 7.73 10.90 30.23
C ARG A 567 6.74 10.60 31.36
N ALA A 568 6.19 11.62 31.99
CA ALA A 568 5.21 11.47 33.06
C ALA A 568 3.91 10.83 32.56
N LEU A 569 3.40 11.24 31.40
CA LEU A 569 2.18 10.69 30.80
C LEU A 569 2.38 9.23 30.37
N VAL A 570 3.51 8.87 29.76
CA VAL A 570 3.87 7.47 29.45
C VAL A 570 3.81 6.61 30.73
N ILE A 571 4.48 7.02 31.81
CA ILE A 571 4.50 6.27 33.08
C ILE A 571 3.09 6.14 33.67
N VAL A 572 2.35 7.24 33.76
CA VAL A 572 0.99 7.25 34.35
C VAL A 572 0.02 6.39 33.56
N LEU A 573 0.08 6.43 32.22
CA LEU A 573 -0.82 5.66 31.35
C LEU A 573 -0.44 4.18 31.29
N THR A 574 0.85 3.85 31.31
CA THR A 574 1.33 2.45 31.44
C THR A 574 0.75 1.77 32.67
N LEU A 575 0.59 2.53 33.77
CA LEU A 575 0.07 2.03 35.05
C LEU A 575 -1.47 1.97 35.15
N VAL A 576 -2.24 2.29 34.10
CA VAL A 576 -3.73 2.26 34.12
C VAL A 576 -4.33 0.93 34.62
N PRO A 577 -3.86 -0.26 34.20
CA PRO A 577 -4.31 -1.53 34.79
C PRO A 577 -4.13 -1.65 36.31
N LEU A 578 -3.14 -0.96 36.90
CA LEU A 578 -2.94 -0.88 38.35
C LEU A 578 -3.86 0.17 38.98
N TRP A 579 -4.03 1.35 38.36
CA TRP A 579 -4.96 2.38 38.84
C TRP A 579 -6.40 1.88 38.91
N VAL A 580 -6.85 1.01 37.99
CA VAL A 580 -8.17 0.36 38.04
C VAL A 580 -8.32 -0.48 39.31
N VAL A 581 -7.33 -1.33 39.64
CA VAL A 581 -7.34 -2.19 40.83
C VAL A 581 -7.28 -1.37 42.12
N LEU A 582 -6.41 -0.34 42.18
CA LEU A 582 -6.29 0.55 43.34
C LEU A 582 -7.57 1.36 43.58
N ARG A 583 -8.16 1.94 42.52
CA ARG A 583 -9.44 2.67 42.60
C ARG A 583 -10.58 1.78 43.09
N ALA A 584 -10.64 0.53 42.62
CA ALA A 584 -11.60 -0.46 43.10
C ALA A 584 -11.36 -0.78 44.59
N LYS A 585 -10.11 -1.03 44.99
CA LYS A 585 -9.74 -1.35 46.38
C LYS A 585 -9.99 -0.19 47.37
N ILE A 586 -9.90 1.05 46.92
CA ILE A 586 -10.30 2.23 47.71
C ILE A 586 -11.83 2.23 47.88
N ARG A 587 -12.59 2.05 46.80
CA ARG A 587 -14.07 2.04 46.83
C ARG A 587 -14.69 0.86 47.60
N SER A 588 -14.05 -0.31 47.60
CA SER A 588 -14.56 -1.51 48.27
C SER A 588 -14.25 -1.59 49.77
N ALA A 589 -13.31 -0.78 50.26
CA ALA A 589 -12.64 -0.86 51.57
C ALA A 589 -11.93 -2.19 51.91
N ARG A 590 -12.49 -3.35 51.55
CA ARG A 590 -11.96 -4.71 51.77
C ARG A 590 -11.50 -5.36 50.45
N TRP A 591 -10.69 -6.42 50.54
CA TRP A 591 -10.36 -7.26 49.39
C TRP A 591 -11.48 -8.27 49.14
N GLY A 592 -11.94 -8.39 47.90
CA GLY A 592 -12.92 -9.40 47.46
C GLY A 592 -12.30 -10.78 47.22
N GLU A 593 -13.14 -11.81 47.28
CA GLU A 593 -12.82 -13.23 47.00
C GLU A 593 -13.41 -13.66 45.64
N LEU A 594 -12.89 -14.74 45.04
CA LEU A 594 -13.40 -15.27 43.77
C LEU A 594 -14.51 -16.29 43.99
N GLU A 595 -15.76 -15.84 44.04
CA GLU A 595 -16.94 -16.71 43.98
C GLU A 595 -17.06 -17.43 42.63
N GLU A 596 -17.83 -18.52 42.58
CA GLU A 596 -17.99 -19.38 41.41
C GLU A 596 -18.50 -18.64 40.15
N GLN A 597 -19.38 -17.65 40.34
CA GLN A 597 -19.95 -16.81 39.27
C GLN A 597 -18.92 -16.00 38.45
N HIS A 598 -17.67 -15.91 38.91
CA HIS A 598 -16.60 -15.19 38.23
C HIS A 598 -15.83 -16.04 37.21
N TYR A 599 -15.95 -17.36 37.24
CA TYR A 599 -15.26 -18.27 36.32
C TYR A 599 -16.07 -18.51 35.04
N ASN A 600 -15.38 -18.90 33.98
CA ASN A 600 -15.99 -19.18 32.68
C ASN A 600 -17.07 -20.28 32.74
N ARG A 601 -16.90 -21.30 33.59
CA ARG A 601 -17.87 -22.40 33.78
C ARG A 601 -19.22 -22.00 34.37
N ALA A 602 -19.31 -20.84 35.03
CA ALA A 602 -20.59 -20.29 35.49
C ALA A 602 -21.36 -19.54 34.39
N TRP A 603 -20.79 -19.39 33.19
CA TRP A 603 -21.49 -18.85 32.03
C TRP A 603 -22.06 -19.97 31.17
N ILE A 604 -23.36 -19.89 30.90
CA ILE A 604 -24.10 -20.85 30.09
C ILE A 604 -24.69 -20.10 28.89
N PRO A 605 -24.61 -20.64 27.65
CA PRO A 605 -25.26 -20.04 26.49
C PRO A 605 -26.75 -19.79 26.74
N ALA A 606 -27.25 -18.61 26.37
CA ALA A 606 -28.66 -18.28 26.54
C ALA A 606 -29.55 -19.32 25.82
N PRO A 607 -30.54 -19.89 26.52
CA PRO A 607 -31.29 -21.06 26.04
C PRO A 607 -31.92 -20.79 24.68
N LYS A 608 -32.17 -21.84 23.91
CA LYS A 608 -32.85 -21.75 22.61
C LYS A 608 -34.30 -21.35 22.83
N ALA A 609 -34.53 -20.04 23.02
CA ALA A 609 -35.81 -19.40 22.81
C ALA A 609 -36.38 -19.94 21.51
N GLU A 610 -37.52 -20.60 21.63
CA GLU A 610 -38.29 -21.06 20.49
C GLU A 610 -38.87 -19.81 19.88
N GLY A 611 -38.19 -19.29 18.86
CA GLY A 611 -38.74 -18.20 18.08
C GLY A 611 -40.04 -18.72 17.48
N GLU A 612 -41.15 -18.09 17.85
CA GLU A 612 -42.43 -18.27 17.17
C GLU A 612 -42.16 -18.28 15.66
N PRO A 613 -42.76 -19.21 14.90
CA PRO A 613 -42.56 -19.24 13.46
C PRO A 613 -43.03 -17.90 12.93
N VAL A 614 -42.09 -17.04 12.50
CA VAL A 614 -42.41 -15.75 11.91
C VAL A 614 -43.07 -16.06 10.57
N VAL A 615 -44.40 -16.17 10.61
CA VAL A 615 -45.28 -16.28 9.45
C VAL A 615 -45.19 -14.95 8.72
N THR A 616 -44.09 -14.77 7.97
CA THR A 616 -44.07 -13.76 6.92
C THR A 616 -45.14 -14.15 5.93
N GLU A 617 -46.23 -13.40 5.94
CA GLU A 617 -47.26 -13.46 4.91
C GLU A 617 -46.58 -13.58 3.55
N ALA A 618 -46.96 -14.61 2.78
CA ALA A 618 -46.64 -14.65 1.38
C ALA A 618 -47.32 -13.44 0.75
N ALA A 619 -46.55 -12.43 0.33
CA ALA A 619 -47.14 -11.30 -0.37
C ALA A 619 -47.82 -11.84 -1.63
N LYS A 620 -49.03 -11.31 -1.89
CA LYS A 620 -49.85 -11.74 -3.03
C LYS A 620 -49.00 -11.75 -4.31
N PRO A 621 -49.05 -12.82 -5.11
CA PRO A 621 -48.31 -12.92 -6.37
C PRO A 621 -48.45 -11.66 -7.22
N GLY A 622 -47.35 -10.92 -7.38
CA GLY A 622 -47.25 -9.81 -8.30
C GLY A 622 -46.63 -10.32 -9.60
N ALA A 623 -47.32 -10.11 -10.72
CA ALA A 623 -46.78 -10.39 -12.05
C ALA A 623 -46.27 -9.09 -12.70
N ILE A 624 -45.32 -9.23 -13.62
CA ILE A 624 -44.94 -8.15 -14.54
C ILE A 624 -46.15 -7.88 -15.45
N SER A 625 -46.64 -6.64 -15.51
CA SER A 625 -47.83 -6.34 -16.31
C SER A 625 -47.52 -6.40 -17.81
N ALA A 626 -48.50 -6.78 -18.63
CA ALA A 626 -48.35 -6.84 -20.08
C ALA A 626 -48.04 -5.47 -20.75
N LYS A 627 -48.19 -4.35 -20.02
CA LYS A 627 -47.67 -3.04 -20.43
C LYS A 627 -46.18 -2.90 -20.07
N ALA A 628 -45.78 -3.27 -18.86
CA ALA A 628 -44.39 -3.24 -18.43
C ALA A 628 -43.50 -4.19 -19.26
N GLY A 629 -43.96 -5.42 -19.55
CA GLY A 629 -43.23 -6.37 -20.40
C GLY A 629 -43.01 -5.86 -21.84
N ARG A 630 -44.04 -5.28 -22.47
CA ARG A 630 -43.91 -4.67 -23.81
C ARG A 630 -43.01 -3.43 -23.82
N LEU A 631 -43.09 -2.58 -22.78
CA LEU A 631 -42.18 -1.44 -22.62
C LEU A 631 -40.73 -1.88 -22.36
N LEU A 632 -40.52 -2.99 -21.64
CA LEU A 632 -39.19 -3.57 -21.41
C LEU A 632 -38.59 -4.15 -22.70
N LEU A 633 -39.40 -4.81 -23.53
CA LEU A 633 -38.98 -5.31 -24.85
C LEU A 633 -38.61 -4.16 -25.79
N ALA A 634 -39.48 -3.15 -25.92
CA ALA A 634 -39.19 -1.95 -26.72
C ALA A 634 -37.97 -1.18 -26.19
N GLY A 635 -37.86 -1.01 -24.87
CA GLY A 635 -36.72 -0.38 -24.21
C GLY A 635 -35.42 -1.14 -24.39
N GLY A 636 -35.45 -2.48 -24.39
CA GLY A 636 -34.27 -3.30 -24.66
C GLY A 636 -33.81 -3.24 -26.11
N LEU A 637 -34.74 -3.19 -27.07
CA LEU A 637 -34.42 -2.97 -28.48
C LEU A 637 -33.80 -1.57 -28.70
N LEU A 638 -34.43 -0.53 -28.14
CA LEU A 638 -33.86 0.83 -28.11
C LEU A 638 -32.51 0.87 -27.37
N GLY A 639 -32.32 0.01 -26.36
CA GLY A 639 -31.06 -0.17 -25.64
C GLY A 639 -29.95 -0.78 -26.51
N LEU A 640 -30.25 -1.81 -27.31
CA LEU A 640 -29.29 -2.36 -28.27
C LEU A 640 -28.92 -1.33 -29.35
N ILE A 641 -29.90 -0.58 -29.87
CA ILE A 641 -29.68 0.48 -30.86
C ILE A 641 -28.82 1.60 -30.23
N ALA A 642 -29.18 2.05 -29.03
CA ALA A 642 -28.41 3.05 -28.28
C ALA A 642 -26.98 2.57 -27.99
N TRP A 643 -26.78 1.32 -27.60
CA TRP A 643 -25.45 0.73 -27.40
C TRP A 643 -24.63 0.73 -28.70
N PHE A 644 -25.22 0.29 -29.81
CA PHE A 644 -24.56 0.22 -31.11
C PHE A 644 -24.21 1.61 -31.69
N VAL A 645 -25.01 2.63 -31.41
CA VAL A 645 -24.75 4.01 -31.86
C VAL A 645 -23.79 4.77 -30.93
N ALA A 646 -23.84 4.52 -29.62
CA ALA A 646 -23.14 5.32 -28.61
C ALA A 646 -21.82 4.71 -28.11
N ALA A 647 -21.58 3.41 -28.29
CA ALA A 647 -20.31 2.80 -27.89
C ALA A 647 -19.22 3.09 -28.93
N ASN A 648 -18.10 3.71 -28.51
CA ASN A 648 -16.92 3.82 -29.38
C ASN A 648 -16.29 2.43 -29.62
N PHE A 649 -16.36 1.92 -30.86
CA PHE A 649 -15.76 0.64 -31.28
C PHE A 649 -14.36 0.77 -31.90
N GLN A 650 -13.78 1.97 -31.95
CA GLN A 650 -12.41 2.21 -32.41
C GLN A 650 -11.49 2.48 -31.22
N SER A 651 -10.28 1.91 -31.27
CA SER A 651 -9.19 2.26 -30.34
C SER A 651 -8.38 3.39 -30.97
N ASP A 652 -7.97 4.35 -30.16
CA ASP A 652 -7.04 5.43 -30.55
C ASP A 652 -5.58 4.95 -30.55
N ALA A 653 -5.33 3.70 -30.17
CA ALA A 653 -4.01 3.05 -30.19
C ALA A 653 -3.99 1.83 -31.14
N PRO A 654 -2.85 1.54 -31.80
CA PRO A 654 -2.73 0.45 -32.76
C PRO A 654 -2.75 -0.94 -32.10
N SER A 655 -3.27 -1.94 -32.81
CA SER A 655 -3.29 -3.34 -32.38
C SER A 655 -1.89 -3.98 -32.38
N LEU A 656 -1.57 -4.74 -31.32
CA LEU A 656 -0.41 -5.62 -31.27
C LEU A 656 -0.66 -6.83 -32.19
N THR A 657 0.03 -6.86 -33.33
CA THR A 657 -0.14 -7.96 -34.31
C THR A 657 0.71 -9.18 -33.97
N ILE A 658 1.88 -8.98 -33.35
CA ILE A 658 2.81 -10.04 -32.95
C ILE A 658 2.45 -10.66 -31.58
N THR A 659 2.87 -11.90 -31.37
CA THR A 659 2.81 -12.60 -30.07
C THR A 659 4.03 -12.33 -29.18
N ARG A 660 3.89 -12.61 -27.88
CA ARG A 660 5.01 -12.59 -26.90
C ARG A 660 6.23 -13.40 -27.35
N GLY A 661 6.02 -14.57 -27.95
CA GLY A 661 7.11 -15.43 -28.42
C GLY A 661 7.86 -14.87 -29.64
N GLU A 662 7.14 -14.20 -30.55
CA GLU A 662 7.76 -13.48 -31.66
C GLU A 662 8.52 -12.25 -31.16
N ALA A 663 7.97 -11.49 -30.22
CA ALA A 663 8.68 -10.38 -29.57
C ALA A 663 9.96 -10.82 -28.86
N GLU A 664 9.95 -11.96 -28.15
CA GLU A 664 11.15 -12.55 -27.54
C GLU A 664 12.22 -12.95 -28.58
N ASN A 665 11.80 -13.50 -29.73
CA ASN A 665 12.71 -13.87 -30.82
C ASN A 665 13.29 -12.64 -31.54
N LEU A 666 12.46 -11.64 -31.86
CA LEU A 666 12.87 -10.37 -32.45
C LEU A 666 13.83 -9.60 -31.54
N ALA A 667 13.59 -9.64 -30.23
CA ALA A 667 14.51 -9.07 -29.24
C ALA A 667 15.86 -9.82 -29.22
N ARG A 668 15.88 -11.16 -29.29
CA ARG A 668 17.12 -11.94 -29.43
C ARG A 668 17.87 -11.64 -30.74
N GLN A 669 17.16 -11.49 -31.85
CA GLN A 669 17.75 -11.07 -33.13
C GLN A 669 18.37 -9.67 -33.01
N THR A 670 17.66 -8.71 -32.42
CA THR A 670 18.15 -7.33 -32.19
C THR A 670 19.46 -7.30 -31.37
N LEU A 671 19.65 -8.26 -30.46
CA LEU A 671 20.89 -8.42 -29.69
C LEU A 671 21.99 -9.08 -30.53
N ALA A 672 21.68 -10.14 -31.29
CA ALA A 672 22.64 -10.81 -32.17
C ALA A 672 23.18 -9.88 -33.27
N GLU A 673 22.33 -9.04 -33.86
CA GLU A 673 22.71 -7.99 -34.83
C GLU A 673 23.66 -6.93 -34.23
N ARG A 674 23.68 -6.80 -32.89
CA ARG A 674 24.59 -5.93 -32.13
C ARG A 674 25.82 -6.68 -31.59
N GLY A 675 26.00 -7.95 -31.95
CA GLY A 675 27.10 -8.81 -31.48
C GLY A 675 26.93 -9.29 -30.03
N ILE A 676 25.71 -9.28 -29.49
CA ILE A 676 25.40 -9.66 -28.10
C ILE A 676 24.77 -11.06 -28.08
N GLU A 677 25.57 -12.09 -27.82
CA GLU A 677 25.09 -13.45 -27.62
C GLU A 677 24.72 -13.72 -26.16
N LEU A 678 23.44 -14.00 -25.89
CA LEU A 678 22.95 -14.33 -24.54
C LEU A 678 22.67 -15.82 -24.38
N GLN A 679 23.62 -16.53 -23.75
CA GLN A 679 23.51 -17.93 -23.35
C GLN A 679 23.03 -18.07 -21.89
N ALA A 680 22.89 -19.29 -21.36
CA ALA A 680 22.59 -19.48 -19.92
C ALA A 680 23.69 -18.82 -19.05
N PRO A 681 23.36 -18.15 -17.93
CA PRO A 681 22.07 -18.16 -17.22
C PRO A 681 21.10 -17.01 -17.59
N TRP A 682 21.27 -16.31 -18.72
CA TRP A 682 20.37 -15.22 -19.11
C TRP A 682 18.94 -15.71 -19.39
N GLN A 683 17.95 -15.09 -18.74
CA GLN A 683 16.53 -15.37 -18.89
C GLN A 683 15.82 -14.20 -19.56
N ALA A 684 14.93 -14.48 -20.52
CA ALA A 684 14.05 -13.48 -21.10
C ALA A 684 12.75 -13.39 -20.29
N LEU A 685 12.36 -12.18 -19.89
CA LEU A 685 11.11 -11.87 -19.20
C LEU A 685 10.35 -10.81 -19.98
N SER A 686 9.04 -11.00 -20.15
CA SER A 686 8.27 -10.27 -21.16
C SER A 686 7.01 -9.67 -20.57
N SER A 687 6.83 -8.37 -20.76
CA SER A 687 5.63 -7.63 -20.37
C SER A 687 5.15 -6.74 -21.52
N VAL A 688 3.95 -6.18 -21.36
CA VAL A 688 3.33 -5.29 -22.34
C VAL A 688 3.18 -3.91 -21.70
N GLN A 689 3.63 -2.88 -22.40
CA GLN A 689 3.38 -1.47 -22.06
C GLN A 689 2.25 -0.98 -22.97
N ALA A 690 1.05 -0.85 -22.43
CA ALA A 690 -0.15 -0.57 -23.22
C ALA A 690 -1.28 0.10 -22.40
N GLN A 691 -0.97 1.20 -21.71
CA GLN A 691 -1.94 2.06 -21.03
C GLN A 691 -1.59 3.53 -21.32
N PRO A 692 -2.57 4.43 -21.55
CA PRO A 692 -2.30 5.85 -21.75
C PRO A 692 -1.63 6.48 -20.52
N ASP A 693 -0.54 7.21 -20.73
CA ASP A 693 0.18 7.88 -19.66
C ASP A 693 -0.17 9.39 -19.53
N GLU A 694 0.70 10.14 -18.86
CA GLU A 694 0.59 11.58 -18.67
C GLU A 694 0.81 12.37 -19.98
N GLN A 695 1.73 11.92 -20.83
CA GLN A 695 2.04 12.49 -22.13
C GLN A 695 0.87 12.29 -23.11
N ASP A 696 0.31 11.08 -23.12
CA ASP A 696 -0.89 10.75 -23.92
C ASP A 696 -2.07 11.64 -23.52
N ARG A 697 -2.28 11.85 -22.20
CA ARG A 697 -3.33 12.73 -21.68
C ARG A 697 -3.06 14.21 -22.06
N PHE A 698 -1.81 14.66 -21.94
CA PHE A 698 -1.39 16.02 -22.28
C PHE A 698 -1.66 16.38 -23.74
N ILE A 699 -1.12 15.59 -24.67
CA ILE A 699 -1.29 15.80 -26.10
C ILE A 699 -2.78 15.69 -26.49
N TRP A 700 -3.52 14.76 -25.89
CA TRP A 700 -4.96 14.63 -26.15
C TRP A 700 -5.78 15.85 -25.69
N GLN A 701 -5.46 16.44 -24.54
CA GLN A 701 -6.19 17.62 -24.04
C GLN A 701 -5.78 18.93 -24.72
N LYS A 702 -4.50 19.10 -25.08
CA LYS A 702 -3.95 20.36 -25.65
C LYS A 702 -3.92 20.37 -27.17
N GLY A 703 -3.54 19.26 -27.81
CA GLY A 703 -3.47 19.11 -29.26
C GLY A 703 -4.66 18.39 -29.88
N GLY A 704 -5.49 17.72 -29.07
CA GLY A 704 -6.61 16.92 -29.56
C GLY A 704 -6.18 15.67 -30.34
N LYS A 705 -7.17 14.94 -30.87
CA LYS A 705 -6.92 13.68 -31.58
C LYS A 705 -5.95 13.82 -32.75
N LYS A 706 -5.99 14.91 -33.53
CA LYS A 706 -5.13 15.08 -34.70
C LYS A 706 -3.65 15.06 -34.33
N ASN A 707 -3.23 15.89 -33.38
CA ASN A 707 -1.83 15.99 -33.00
C ASN A 707 -1.36 14.74 -32.22
N TYR A 708 -2.28 14.08 -31.50
CA TYR A 708 -2.05 12.76 -30.92
C TYR A 708 -1.77 11.69 -31.99
N ASP A 709 -2.62 11.58 -33.02
CA ASP A 709 -2.45 10.68 -34.17
C ASP A 709 -1.15 10.97 -34.95
N GLU A 710 -0.70 12.23 -34.96
CA GLU A 710 0.57 12.65 -35.58
C GLU A 710 1.82 12.35 -34.73
N LEU A 711 1.70 12.13 -33.42
CA LEU A 711 2.82 11.95 -32.48
C LEU A 711 3.00 10.51 -31.95
N ILE A 712 1.95 9.69 -31.96
CA ILE A 712 2.03 8.27 -31.60
C ILE A 712 2.94 7.49 -32.57
N GLY A 713 3.85 6.68 -32.02
CA GLY A 713 4.90 6.00 -32.79
C GLY A 713 6.10 6.87 -33.17
N LYS A 714 6.09 8.17 -32.83
CA LYS A 714 7.23 9.10 -33.03
C LYS A 714 7.81 9.62 -31.72
N TYR A 715 6.94 10.12 -30.84
CA TYR A 715 7.28 10.72 -29.55
C TYR A 715 6.41 10.16 -28.41
N LEU A 716 5.13 9.84 -28.67
CA LEU A 716 4.31 9.03 -27.76
C LEU A 716 4.53 7.54 -28.07
N SER A 717 4.62 6.70 -27.03
CA SER A 717 4.87 5.25 -27.19
C SER A 717 3.55 4.51 -27.47
N PRO A 718 3.42 3.81 -28.61
CA PRO A 718 2.26 2.94 -28.84
C PRO A 718 2.32 1.71 -27.91
N PRO A 719 1.24 0.91 -27.83
CA PRO A 719 1.27 -0.44 -27.26
C PRO A 719 2.47 -1.23 -27.80
N GLN A 720 3.33 -1.69 -26.88
CA GLN A 720 4.59 -2.35 -27.22
C GLN A 720 4.95 -3.44 -26.20
N TYR A 721 5.73 -4.43 -26.63
CA TYR A 721 6.32 -5.43 -25.72
C TYR A 721 7.63 -4.90 -25.16
N LYS A 722 7.82 -5.00 -23.83
CA LYS A 722 9.11 -4.84 -23.17
C LYS A 722 9.69 -6.22 -22.87
N ILE A 723 10.81 -6.55 -23.51
CA ILE A 723 11.57 -7.78 -23.27
C ILE A 723 12.81 -7.44 -22.44
N ARG A 724 12.90 -7.99 -21.23
CA ARG A 724 14.06 -7.88 -20.32
C ARG A 724 14.89 -9.15 -20.43
N PHE A 725 16.20 -9.06 -20.57
CA PHE A 725 17.12 -10.18 -20.42
C PHE A 725 17.95 -9.97 -19.15
N VAL A 726 17.81 -10.90 -18.19
CA VAL A 726 18.33 -10.76 -16.82
C VAL A 726 19.02 -12.02 -16.31
N LYS A 727 19.78 -11.87 -15.22
CA LYS A 727 20.42 -12.96 -14.46
C LYS A 727 19.85 -12.98 -13.04
N PHE A 728 19.39 -14.13 -12.56
CA PHE A 728 19.02 -14.36 -11.15
C PHE A 728 20.06 -15.17 -10.37
N GLU A 729 21.14 -15.59 -11.03
CA GLU A 729 22.23 -16.41 -10.51
C GLU A 729 23.57 -15.72 -10.76
N GLY A 730 24.60 -16.08 -9.98
CA GLY A 730 25.89 -15.37 -9.95
C GLY A 730 25.94 -14.25 -8.90
N ASP A 731 27.00 -13.44 -8.95
CA ASP A 731 27.22 -12.34 -8.01
C ASP A 731 26.11 -11.27 -8.05
N VAL A 732 25.72 -10.79 -6.88
CA VAL A 732 24.56 -9.92 -6.66
C VAL A 732 24.69 -8.56 -7.36
N ALA A 733 25.90 -8.00 -7.44
CA ALA A 733 26.16 -6.75 -8.15
C ALA A 733 26.21 -7.00 -9.67
N GLU A 734 26.83 -8.08 -10.12
CA GLU A 734 26.85 -8.46 -11.55
C GLU A 734 25.47 -8.87 -12.11
N ARG A 735 24.49 -9.19 -11.25
CA ARG A 735 23.07 -9.31 -11.62
C ARG A 735 22.40 -7.95 -11.94
N ALA A 736 23.05 -6.81 -11.72
CA ALA A 736 22.55 -5.50 -12.17
C ALA A 736 22.60 -5.32 -13.68
N GLU A 737 23.41 -6.12 -14.38
CA GLU A 737 23.45 -6.09 -15.85
C GLU A 737 22.14 -6.63 -16.45
N GLU A 738 21.47 -5.79 -17.23
CA GLU A 738 20.20 -6.11 -17.90
C GLU A 738 20.20 -5.54 -19.32
N TYR A 739 19.72 -6.32 -20.29
CA TYR A 739 19.40 -5.82 -21.63
C TYR A 739 17.88 -5.68 -21.76
N GLN A 740 17.40 -4.53 -22.22
CA GLN A 740 15.99 -4.28 -22.50
C GLN A 740 15.80 -3.98 -23.99
N VAL A 741 14.88 -4.69 -24.63
CA VAL A 741 14.45 -4.40 -26.01
C VAL A 741 12.95 -4.13 -26.00
N PHE A 742 12.55 -3.05 -26.66
CA PHE A 742 11.15 -2.66 -26.82
C PHE A 742 10.75 -2.93 -28.27
N ILE A 743 9.77 -3.83 -28.46
CA ILE A 743 9.26 -4.24 -29.77
C ILE A 743 7.87 -3.64 -29.96
N ASP A 744 7.69 -2.86 -31.02
CA ASP A 744 6.42 -2.20 -31.32
C ASP A 744 5.35 -3.16 -31.84
N ASN A 745 4.17 -2.60 -32.12
CA ASN A 745 2.99 -3.32 -32.58
C ASN A 745 3.15 -3.98 -33.97
N ALA A 746 4.21 -3.66 -34.71
CA ALA A 746 4.55 -4.16 -36.04
C ALA A 746 5.78 -5.09 -36.05
N GLY A 747 6.40 -5.37 -34.90
CA GLY A 747 7.57 -6.24 -34.79
C GLY A 747 8.92 -5.54 -34.95
N LYS A 748 8.97 -4.21 -34.97
CA LYS A 748 10.22 -3.46 -35.05
C LYS A 748 10.77 -3.17 -33.65
N ALA A 749 12.07 -3.35 -33.45
CA ALA A 749 12.75 -2.85 -32.27
C ALA A 749 12.84 -1.32 -32.32
N VAL A 750 12.12 -0.64 -31.42
CA VAL A 750 12.02 0.83 -31.35
C VAL A 750 12.93 1.46 -30.29
N ARG A 751 13.38 0.66 -29.31
CA ARG A 751 14.35 1.07 -28.29
C ARG A 751 15.17 -0.13 -27.81
N PHE A 752 16.45 0.12 -27.56
CA PHE A 752 17.39 -0.81 -26.93
C PHE A 752 18.05 -0.07 -25.74
N ARG A 753 18.10 -0.72 -24.58
CA ARG A 753 18.79 -0.25 -23.37
C ARG A 753 19.69 -1.35 -22.82
N HIS A 754 20.89 -0.97 -22.39
CA HIS A 754 21.85 -1.82 -21.67
C HIS A 754 22.17 -1.18 -20.31
N GLU A 755 21.74 -1.85 -19.25
CA GLU A 755 22.07 -1.50 -17.86
C GLU A 755 23.41 -2.13 -17.48
N LEU A 756 24.30 -1.37 -16.84
CA LEU A 756 25.64 -1.83 -16.44
C LEU A 756 25.87 -1.61 -14.94
N PRO A 757 26.30 -2.63 -14.18
CA PRO A 757 26.61 -2.51 -12.75
C PRO A 757 27.54 -1.34 -12.46
N GLU A 758 27.33 -0.59 -11.37
CA GLU A 758 28.09 0.62 -11.03
C GLU A 758 29.62 0.40 -11.04
N ALA A 759 30.09 -0.77 -10.58
CA ALA A 759 31.52 -1.10 -10.53
C ALA A 759 32.15 -1.45 -11.90
N ARG A 760 31.35 -1.69 -12.96
CA ARG A 760 31.85 -2.13 -14.27
C ARG A 760 32.78 -1.07 -14.88
N PRO A 761 34.06 -1.39 -15.20
CA PRO A 761 34.99 -0.42 -15.77
C PRO A 761 34.60 0.08 -17.15
N GLY A 762 35.06 1.29 -17.47
CA GLY A 762 34.86 1.96 -18.76
C GLY A 762 35.50 3.34 -18.76
N ASP A 763 35.46 4.04 -19.89
CA ASP A 763 36.14 5.33 -20.05
C ASP A 763 35.58 6.40 -19.10
N SER A 764 36.38 7.44 -18.84
CA SER A 764 35.93 8.67 -18.19
C SER A 764 36.08 9.83 -19.18
N LEU A 765 35.07 10.01 -20.03
CA LEU A 765 35.07 10.98 -21.12
C LEU A 765 34.73 12.41 -20.64
N SER A 766 35.29 13.43 -21.30
CA SER A 766 34.81 14.81 -21.18
C SER A 766 33.42 14.97 -21.77
N VAL A 767 32.73 16.08 -21.44
CA VAL A 767 31.38 16.34 -21.94
C VAL A 767 31.36 16.52 -23.47
N GLU A 768 32.43 17.02 -24.09
CA GLU A 768 32.56 17.18 -25.54
C GLU A 768 32.69 15.84 -26.27
N ALA A 769 33.50 14.93 -25.73
CA ALA A 769 33.65 13.57 -26.26
C ALA A 769 32.33 12.79 -26.11
N ALA A 770 31.68 12.88 -24.95
CA ALA A 770 30.38 12.23 -24.71
C ALA A 770 29.25 12.86 -25.56
N ARG A 771 29.24 14.19 -25.75
CA ARG A 771 28.32 14.91 -26.64
C ARG A 771 28.48 14.46 -28.09
N THR A 772 29.71 14.25 -28.55
CA THR A 772 29.98 13.71 -29.89
C THR A 772 29.35 12.33 -30.09
N ILE A 773 29.46 11.45 -29.08
CA ILE A 773 28.79 10.14 -29.07
C ILE A 773 27.26 10.29 -29.04
N ALA A 774 26.72 11.24 -28.26
CA ALA A 774 25.29 11.51 -28.21
C ALA A 774 24.74 12.00 -29.56
N HIS A 775 25.43 12.93 -30.20
CA HIS A 775 25.10 13.44 -31.54
C HIS A 775 25.10 12.29 -32.57
N GLN A 776 26.13 11.44 -32.58
CA GLN A 776 26.20 10.27 -33.45
C GLN A 776 25.05 9.29 -33.17
N ALA A 777 24.69 9.07 -31.91
CA ALA A 777 23.57 8.20 -31.53
C ALA A 777 22.22 8.71 -32.06
N LEU A 778 21.97 10.01 -32.00
CA LEU A 778 20.74 10.62 -32.54
C LEU A 778 20.68 10.52 -34.08
N ALA A 779 21.78 10.81 -34.76
CA ALA A 779 21.87 10.68 -36.22
C ALA A 779 21.60 9.22 -36.68
N VAL A 780 22.19 8.23 -35.99
CA VAL A 780 22.05 6.80 -36.34
C VAL A 780 20.66 6.24 -36.02
N ASN A 781 20.11 6.50 -34.83
CA ASN A 781 18.84 5.90 -34.42
C ASN A 781 17.60 6.65 -34.99
N TYR A 782 17.74 7.95 -35.27
CA TYR A 782 16.59 8.82 -35.58
C TYR A 782 16.70 9.66 -36.85
N GLN A 783 17.84 9.65 -37.55
CA GLN A 783 18.04 10.40 -38.80
C GLN A 783 17.81 11.92 -38.67
N LEU A 784 17.95 12.44 -37.44
CA LEU A 784 17.91 13.87 -37.14
C LEU A 784 19.32 14.45 -37.22
N ASP A 785 19.46 15.68 -37.70
CA ASP A 785 20.69 16.46 -37.54
C ASP A 785 20.78 16.98 -36.09
N PRO A 786 21.76 16.54 -35.29
CA PRO A 786 21.91 16.99 -33.91
C PRO A 786 22.14 18.50 -33.78
N LEU A 787 22.64 19.17 -34.82
CA LEU A 787 22.86 20.63 -34.84
C LEU A 787 21.56 21.43 -35.02
N SER A 788 20.46 20.77 -35.42
CA SER A 788 19.12 21.39 -35.46
C SER A 788 18.31 21.20 -34.16
N LEU A 789 18.89 20.53 -33.16
CA LEU A 789 18.29 20.29 -31.85
C LEU A 789 18.87 21.24 -30.79
N LYS A 790 18.04 21.67 -29.83
CA LYS A 790 18.46 22.48 -28.67
C LYS A 790 18.94 21.54 -27.57
N GLU A 791 20.22 21.57 -27.20
CA GLU A 791 20.70 20.88 -25.99
C GLU A 791 20.00 21.47 -24.74
N VAL A 792 19.38 20.60 -23.96
CA VAL A 792 18.66 20.96 -22.72
C VAL A 792 19.56 20.69 -21.53
N SER A 793 20.13 19.49 -21.41
CA SER A 793 20.95 19.11 -20.25
C SER A 793 22.15 18.24 -20.62
N ALA A 794 23.20 18.33 -19.80
CA ALA A 794 24.38 17.48 -19.86
C ALA A 794 24.77 17.11 -18.42
N VAL A 795 24.40 15.90 -18.01
CA VAL A 795 24.50 15.43 -16.62
C VAL A 795 25.54 14.32 -16.50
N ALA A 796 26.59 14.57 -15.71
CA ALA A 796 27.60 13.58 -15.35
C ALA A 796 27.18 12.73 -14.14
N SER A 797 27.60 11.47 -14.10
CA SER A 797 27.56 10.62 -12.91
C SER A 797 28.89 9.87 -12.76
N LYS A 798 29.62 10.12 -11.65
CA LYS A 798 30.95 9.56 -11.43
C LYS A 798 30.87 8.21 -10.72
N ARG A 799 30.95 7.16 -11.51
CA ARG A 799 31.07 5.76 -11.05
C ARG A 799 32.49 5.47 -10.55
N PRO A 800 32.69 4.39 -9.75
CA PRO A 800 34.02 4.02 -9.24
C PRO A 800 35.10 3.82 -10.31
N ALA A 801 34.73 3.27 -11.48
CA ALA A 801 35.67 2.85 -12.53
C ALA A 801 35.33 3.34 -13.94
N ARG A 802 34.44 4.35 -14.07
CA ARG A 802 34.06 5.01 -15.35
C ARG A 802 33.44 6.40 -15.11
N GLN A 803 32.93 7.05 -16.15
CA GLN A 803 32.02 8.19 -16.02
C GLN A 803 30.81 7.98 -16.94
N ASP A 804 29.62 8.08 -16.37
CA ASP A 804 28.37 7.98 -17.11
C ASP A 804 27.88 9.39 -17.44
N TRP A 805 27.21 9.54 -18.59
CA TRP A 805 26.64 10.80 -19.07
C TRP A 805 25.18 10.61 -19.50
N SER A 806 24.32 11.58 -19.19
CA SER A 806 22.96 11.69 -19.74
C SER A 806 22.82 13.05 -20.41
N PHE A 807 22.37 13.05 -21.66
CA PHE A 807 22.08 14.26 -22.43
C PHE A 807 20.60 14.30 -22.79
N GLU A 808 19.98 15.47 -22.67
CA GLU A 808 18.64 15.76 -23.21
C GLU A 808 18.71 16.84 -24.29
N PHE A 809 17.89 16.70 -25.32
CA PHE A 809 17.75 17.62 -26.44
C PHE A 809 16.27 17.87 -26.75
N ALA A 810 15.90 19.10 -27.09
CA ALA A 810 14.56 19.44 -27.55
C ALA A 810 14.52 19.58 -29.09
N ASP A 811 13.50 18.97 -29.71
CA ASP A 811 13.16 19.08 -31.12
C ASP A 811 12.10 20.16 -31.31
N THR A 812 12.55 21.34 -31.71
CA THR A 812 11.70 22.51 -31.96
C THR A 812 11.17 22.58 -33.40
N LEU A 813 11.37 21.53 -34.21
CA LEU A 813 11.01 21.49 -35.64
C LEU A 813 9.86 20.52 -35.92
N ASN A 814 9.80 19.38 -35.21
CA ASN A 814 8.77 18.36 -35.38
C ASN A 814 7.68 18.40 -34.27
N TYR A 815 7.59 19.50 -33.53
CA TYR A 815 6.57 19.73 -32.49
C TYR A 815 5.70 20.94 -32.84
N SER A 816 4.39 20.83 -32.61
CA SER A 816 3.38 21.73 -33.18
C SER A 816 2.40 22.34 -32.17
N LEU A 817 2.67 22.21 -30.87
CA LEU A 817 1.86 22.82 -29.80
C LEU A 817 2.62 23.97 -29.12
N GLU A 818 1.87 24.95 -28.60
CA GLU A 818 2.41 26.11 -27.87
C GLU A 818 2.89 25.75 -26.45
N GLU A 819 2.45 24.61 -25.92
CA GLU A 819 2.84 24.08 -24.60
C GLU A 819 3.54 22.73 -24.76
N GLY A 820 4.55 22.47 -23.93
CA GLY A 820 5.37 21.26 -23.95
C GLY A 820 6.55 21.34 -24.91
N GLU A 821 7.43 20.33 -24.87
CA GLU A 821 8.54 20.18 -25.82
C GLU A 821 8.58 18.71 -26.28
N ALA A 822 8.87 18.44 -27.57
CA ALA A 822 9.33 17.11 -27.97
C ALA A 822 10.79 16.94 -27.55
N ARG A 823 11.11 15.93 -26.73
CA ARG A 823 12.48 15.71 -26.23
C ARG A 823 13.05 14.36 -26.62
N LEU A 824 14.38 14.32 -26.71
CA LEU A 824 15.20 13.15 -26.97
C LEU A 824 16.24 13.03 -25.86
N ALA A 825 16.43 11.81 -25.34
CA ALA A 825 17.42 11.53 -24.31
C ALA A 825 18.41 10.47 -24.80
N VAL A 826 19.69 10.70 -24.54
CA VAL A 826 20.78 9.75 -24.79
C VAL A 826 21.55 9.50 -23.50
N LYS A 827 21.68 8.23 -23.11
CA LYS A 827 22.46 7.80 -21.94
C LYS A 827 23.70 7.06 -22.42
N ILE A 828 24.84 7.36 -21.83
CA ILE A 828 26.15 6.83 -22.19
C ILE A 828 26.80 6.28 -20.92
N ALA A 829 27.25 5.04 -20.97
CA ALA A 829 28.01 4.41 -19.89
C ALA A 829 29.49 4.30 -20.31
N GLY A 830 30.35 5.12 -19.70
CA GLY A 830 31.73 5.32 -20.15
C GLY A 830 31.80 5.87 -21.58
N ASN A 831 32.03 4.99 -22.56
CA ASN A 831 32.07 5.30 -24.00
C ASN A 831 30.97 4.61 -24.82
N LYS A 832 30.07 3.83 -24.20
CA LYS A 832 29.01 3.09 -24.90
C LYS A 832 27.66 3.76 -24.73
N VAL A 833 26.91 3.89 -25.82
CA VAL A 833 25.49 4.31 -25.79
C VAL A 833 24.68 3.22 -25.08
N ALA A 834 24.12 3.57 -23.93
CA ALA A 834 23.41 2.69 -23.01
C ALA A 834 21.88 2.77 -23.17
N ASP A 835 21.32 3.90 -23.61
CA ASP A 835 19.88 4.07 -23.88
C ASP A 835 19.69 5.24 -24.84
N VAL A 836 18.70 5.16 -25.73
CA VAL A 836 18.28 6.25 -26.64
C VAL A 836 16.76 6.22 -26.75
N TYR A 837 16.10 7.32 -26.41
CA TYR A 837 14.63 7.41 -26.48
C TYR A 837 14.12 8.81 -26.80
N ARG A 838 12.86 8.85 -27.22
CA ARG A 838 12.03 10.04 -27.41
C ARG A 838 10.89 10.05 -26.41
N TYR A 839 10.42 11.23 -26.05
CA TYR A 839 9.25 11.46 -25.20
C TYR A 839 8.69 12.87 -25.45
N ILE A 840 7.47 13.12 -25.00
CA ILE A 840 6.94 14.48 -24.84
C ILE A 840 7.27 14.94 -23.42
N HIS A 841 7.95 16.08 -23.35
CA HIS A 841 8.14 16.79 -22.11
C HIS A 841 6.88 17.57 -21.76
N VAL A 842 6.24 17.18 -20.65
CA VAL A 842 5.02 17.78 -20.11
C VAL A 842 5.42 18.90 -19.15
N PRO A 843 5.00 20.16 -19.35
CA PRO A 843 5.48 21.29 -18.54
C PRO A 843 5.04 21.17 -17.07
N GLU A 844 5.85 21.60 -16.09
CA GLU A 844 5.44 21.45 -14.67
C GLU A 844 4.09 22.13 -14.37
N GLU A 845 3.73 23.26 -14.98
CA GLU A 845 2.39 23.84 -14.83
C GLU A 845 1.26 22.98 -15.46
N TRP A 846 1.49 22.22 -16.53
CA TRP A 846 0.54 21.17 -16.94
C TRP A 846 0.72 19.88 -16.13
N THR A 847 1.80 19.68 -15.40
CA THR A 847 1.85 18.74 -14.28
C THR A 847 1.35 19.41 -12.98
N ARG A 848 0.82 20.65 -13.06
CA ARG A 848 0.08 21.44 -12.03
C ARG A 848 -1.24 22.24 -12.44
N GLN A 849 -2.07 21.89 -13.48
CA GLN A 849 -3.52 22.22 -13.77
C GLN A 849 -4.78 21.18 -13.66
N GLU A 850 -4.72 19.82 -13.47
CA GLU A 850 -5.74 18.69 -13.18
C GLU A 850 -5.57 17.57 -12.01
N ARG A 851 -4.60 17.51 -11.03
CA ARG A 851 -4.42 16.56 -9.89
C ARG A 851 -5.39 16.90 -8.82
N ASN A 852 -5.55 18.17 -8.48
CA ASN A 852 -6.63 18.53 -7.59
C ASN A 852 -7.97 18.47 -8.32
N GLN A 853 -8.02 18.76 -9.63
CA GLN A 853 -9.24 18.46 -10.42
C GLN A 853 -9.56 16.95 -10.38
N ARG A 854 -8.57 16.05 -10.37
CA ARG A 854 -8.70 14.59 -10.18
C ARG A 854 -8.73 14.14 -8.71
N ASN A 855 -8.34 14.97 -7.75
CA ASN A 855 -8.18 14.60 -6.33
C ASN A 855 -9.54 14.38 -5.72
N LEU A 856 -10.45 15.34 -5.86
CA LEU A 856 -11.80 15.18 -5.36
C LEU A 856 -12.56 14.02 -6.07
N PRO A 857 -12.41 13.81 -7.40
CA PRO A 857 -12.77 12.55 -8.06
C PRO A 857 -12.15 11.28 -7.47
N GLN A 858 -10.85 11.24 -7.20
CA GLN A 858 -10.14 10.10 -6.60
C GLN A 858 -10.62 9.83 -5.17
N ILE A 859 -10.84 10.86 -4.36
CA ILE A 859 -11.43 10.79 -3.02
C ILE A 859 -12.83 10.18 -3.11
N VAL A 860 -13.65 10.60 -4.08
CA VAL A 860 -14.99 10.03 -4.33
C VAL A 860 -14.90 8.57 -4.81
N GLN A 861 -13.94 8.22 -5.67
CA GLN A 861 -13.68 6.84 -6.09
C GLN A 861 -13.29 5.96 -4.88
N ILE A 862 -12.35 6.42 -4.05
CA ILE A 862 -11.94 5.76 -2.80
C ILE A 862 -13.14 5.58 -1.86
N ALA A 863 -13.96 6.62 -1.66
CA ALA A 863 -15.19 6.54 -0.87
C ALA A 863 -16.16 5.48 -1.41
N CYS A 864 -16.37 5.44 -2.73
CA CYS A 864 -17.23 4.45 -3.38
C CYS A 864 -16.69 3.02 -3.22
N VAL A 865 -15.37 2.82 -3.34
CA VAL A 865 -14.71 1.52 -3.08
C VAL A 865 -14.88 1.09 -1.62
N ILE A 866 -14.66 1.99 -0.65
CA ILE A 866 -14.85 1.70 0.78
C ILE A 866 -16.29 1.26 1.08
N VAL A 867 -17.30 1.97 0.53
CA VAL A 867 -18.71 1.62 0.75
C VAL A 867 -19.08 0.30 0.04
N ASN A 868 -18.50 -0.01 -1.12
CA ASN A 868 -18.67 -1.29 -1.78
C ASN A 868 -18.04 -2.47 -0.99
N VAL A 869 -16.85 -2.27 -0.40
CA VAL A 869 -16.22 -3.26 0.49
C VAL A 869 -17.07 -3.46 1.76
N LEU A 870 -17.57 -2.38 2.37
CA LEU A 870 -18.50 -2.44 3.50
C LEU A 870 -19.78 -3.24 3.19
N LEU A 871 -20.34 -3.07 1.99
CA LEU A 871 -21.50 -3.83 1.52
C LEU A 871 -21.20 -5.34 1.42
N VAL A 872 -20.03 -5.72 0.89
CA VAL A 872 -19.59 -7.12 0.84
C VAL A 872 -19.36 -7.69 2.24
N ILE A 873 -18.70 -6.94 3.14
CA ILE A 873 -18.50 -7.35 4.55
C ILE A 873 -19.85 -7.56 5.26
N ALA A 874 -20.81 -6.66 5.08
CA ALA A 874 -22.16 -6.80 5.62
C ALA A 874 -22.87 -8.06 5.06
N GLY A 875 -22.68 -8.36 3.77
CA GLY A 875 -23.14 -9.60 3.14
C GLY A 875 -22.52 -10.86 3.74
N VAL A 876 -21.21 -10.86 3.98
CA VAL A 876 -20.46 -11.98 4.61
C VAL A 876 -20.89 -12.20 6.06
N ILE A 877 -21.07 -11.14 6.85
CA ILE A 877 -21.61 -11.24 8.22
C ILE A 877 -23.03 -11.81 8.17
N GLY A 878 -23.87 -11.34 7.26
CA GLY A 878 -25.21 -11.88 7.00
C GLY A 878 -25.19 -13.37 6.67
N ALA A 879 -24.25 -13.79 5.81
CA ALA A 879 -24.06 -15.18 5.40
C ALA A 879 -23.70 -16.10 6.58
N ILE A 880 -22.72 -15.71 7.41
CA ILE A 880 -22.26 -16.47 8.58
C ILE A 880 -23.39 -16.59 9.62
N VAL A 881 -24.13 -15.51 9.87
CA VAL A 881 -25.29 -15.52 10.79
C VAL A 881 -26.46 -16.35 10.24
N ALA A 882 -26.69 -16.35 8.92
CA ALA A 882 -27.74 -17.17 8.31
C ALA A 882 -27.37 -18.67 8.29
N TRP A 883 -26.10 -19.00 7.99
CA TRP A 883 -25.61 -20.38 7.91
C TRP A 883 -25.45 -21.05 9.28
N SER A 884 -25.16 -20.27 10.33
CA SER A 884 -25.26 -20.76 11.71
C SER A 884 -26.71 -21.09 12.10
N ARG A 885 -27.69 -20.34 11.58
CA ARG A 885 -29.14 -20.57 11.75
C ARG A 885 -29.75 -21.59 10.75
N LYS A 886 -28.92 -22.36 10.02
CA LYS A 886 -29.30 -23.32 8.96
C LYS A 886 -30.07 -22.71 7.75
N ASN A 887 -30.09 -21.40 7.57
CA ASN A 887 -30.80 -20.72 6.47
C ASN A 887 -29.84 -20.25 5.35
N PHE A 888 -29.17 -21.20 4.69
CA PHE A 888 -28.08 -20.92 3.74
C PHE A 888 -27.91 -22.09 2.75
N SER A 889 -27.68 -21.83 1.46
CA SER A 889 -27.41 -22.92 0.49
C SER A 889 -25.93 -23.28 0.44
N VAL A 890 -25.57 -24.36 1.13
CA VAL A 890 -24.22 -24.94 1.12
C VAL A 890 -23.84 -25.50 -0.27
N ARG A 891 -24.82 -26.03 -1.02
CA ARG A 891 -24.59 -26.57 -2.37
C ARG A 891 -24.20 -25.47 -3.36
N THR A 892 -24.98 -24.39 -3.39
CA THR A 892 -24.66 -23.20 -4.19
C THR A 892 -23.32 -22.59 -3.76
N PHE A 893 -23.08 -22.42 -2.46
CA PHE A 893 -21.80 -21.93 -1.92
C PHE A 893 -20.60 -22.73 -2.44
N LEU A 894 -20.59 -24.06 -2.28
CA LEU A 894 -19.44 -24.89 -2.67
C LEU A 894 -19.18 -24.88 -4.18
N ARG A 895 -20.24 -24.85 -5.01
CA ARG A 895 -20.10 -24.78 -6.47
C ARG A 895 -19.50 -23.45 -6.93
N PHE A 896 -20.00 -22.32 -6.41
CA PHE A 896 -19.46 -21.00 -6.77
C PHE A 896 -18.08 -20.75 -6.16
N LEU A 897 -17.78 -21.30 -4.99
CA LEU A 897 -16.41 -21.29 -4.43
C LEU A 897 -15.43 -22.02 -5.34
N ALA A 898 -15.77 -23.25 -5.78
CA ALA A 898 -14.93 -24.02 -6.69
C ALA A 898 -14.73 -23.32 -8.06
N LEU A 899 -15.80 -22.73 -8.62
CA LEU A 899 -15.74 -21.94 -9.86
C LEU A 899 -14.84 -20.71 -9.71
N LEU A 900 -15.02 -19.91 -8.66
CA LEU A 900 -14.24 -18.69 -8.42
C LEU A 900 -12.78 -19.01 -8.15
N LEU A 901 -12.48 -20.01 -7.31
CA LEU A 901 -11.10 -20.47 -7.08
C LEU A 901 -10.46 -20.96 -8.38
N GLY A 902 -11.14 -21.83 -9.13
CA GLY A 902 -10.63 -22.37 -10.39
C GLY A 902 -10.30 -21.28 -11.41
N LEU A 903 -11.23 -20.35 -11.65
CA LEU A 903 -11.04 -19.24 -12.58
C LEU A 903 -9.85 -18.35 -12.19
N ASN A 904 -9.74 -17.96 -10.92
CA ASN A 904 -8.67 -17.07 -10.46
C ASN A 904 -7.30 -17.77 -10.44
N LEU A 905 -7.25 -19.07 -10.08
CA LEU A 905 -6.02 -19.86 -10.15
C LEU A 905 -5.53 -20.01 -11.59
N ILE A 906 -6.44 -20.24 -12.54
CA ILE A 906 -6.10 -20.31 -13.97
C ILE A 906 -5.59 -18.95 -14.47
N GLY A 907 -6.21 -17.84 -14.08
CA GLY A 907 -5.76 -16.48 -14.43
C GLY A 907 -4.34 -16.17 -13.91
N ILE A 908 -4.04 -16.51 -12.65
CA ILE A 908 -2.68 -16.35 -12.08
C ILE A 908 -1.65 -17.19 -12.85
N ILE A 909 -1.97 -18.46 -13.15
CA ILE A 909 -1.07 -19.34 -13.91
C ILE A 909 -0.86 -18.79 -15.32
N ASN A 910 -1.91 -18.30 -15.98
CA ASN A 910 -1.84 -17.74 -17.32
C ASN A 910 -1.03 -16.44 -17.38
N SER A 911 -1.22 -15.55 -16.40
CA SER A 911 -0.53 -14.26 -16.28
C SER A 911 0.91 -14.32 -15.77
N TRP A 912 1.41 -15.52 -15.42
CA TRP A 912 2.74 -15.72 -14.85
C TRP A 912 3.91 -15.02 -15.58
N PRO A 913 3.98 -14.96 -16.93
CA PRO A 913 5.08 -14.26 -17.60
C PRO A 913 5.08 -12.75 -17.32
N SER A 914 3.92 -12.07 -17.44
CA SER A 914 3.74 -10.67 -17.10
C SER A 914 4.10 -10.35 -15.65
N LEU A 915 3.82 -11.28 -14.74
CA LEU A 915 4.05 -11.13 -13.30
C LEU A 915 5.54 -11.28 -12.95
N VAL A 916 6.21 -12.29 -13.49
CA VAL A 916 7.66 -12.50 -13.33
C VAL A 916 8.46 -11.38 -14.00
N ALA A 917 7.96 -10.77 -15.07
CA ALA A 917 8.62 -9.64 -15.73
C ALA A 917 8.80 -8.39 -14.84
N GLN A 918 8.18 -8.34 -13.65
CA GLN A 918 8.38 -7.30 -12.64
C GLN A 918 9.42 -7.66 -11.56
N PHE A 919 10.03 -8.84 -11.60
CA PHE A 919 10.97 -9.28 -10.55
C PHE A 919 12.28 -8.46 -10.56
N SER A 920 12.81 -8.22 -9.36
CA SER A 920 14.11 -7.59 -9.07
C SER A 920 15.23 -8.60 -9.28
N THR A 921 16.31 -8.20 -9.96
CA THR A 921 17.52 -9.05 -10.11
C THR A 921 18.42 -9.01 -8.87
N ALA A 922 18.13 -8.15 -7.90
CA ALA A 922 18.84 -8.15 -6.62
C ALA A 922 18.38 -9.29 -5.70
N GLN A 923 17.17 -9.85 -5.89
CA GLN A 923 16.66 -10.96 -5.08
C GLN A 923 16.64 -12.31 -5.83
N PRO A 924 16.72 -13.45 -5.13
CA PRO A 924 16.61 -14.77 -5.75
C PRO A 924 15.22 -15.00 -6.36
N PHE A 925 15.17 -15.58 -7.57
CA PHE A 925 13.91 -15.87 -8.28
C PHE A 925 12.91 -16.67 -7.41
N LYS A 926 13.38 -17.71 -6.72
CA LYS A 926 12.55 -18.63 -5.92
C LYS A 926 11.89 -17.93 -4.73
N THR A 927 12.57 -16.94 -4.15
CA THR A 927 12.04 -16.09 -3.07
C THR A 927 10.86 -15.26 -3.55
N GLN A 928 11.07 -14.49 -4.62
CA GLN A 928 10.04 -13.63 -5.20
C GLN A 928 8.84 -14.45 -5.70
N ALA A 929 9.10 -15.59 -6.34
CA ALA A 929 8.06 -16.54 -6.76
C ALA A 929 7.23 -17.09 -5.59
N PHE A 930 7.87 -17.48 -4.49
CA PHE A 930 7.16 -17.93 -3.28
C PHE A 930 6.32 -16.80 -2.68
N ILE A 931 6.90 -15.61 -2.47
CA ILE A 931 6.22 -14.45 -1.88
C ILE A 931 4.99 -14.06 -2.71
N PHE A 932 5.15 -13.95 -4.02
CA PHE A 932 4.05 -13.62 -4.94
C PHE A 932 2.95 -14.67 -4.90
N VAL A 933 3.28 -15.96 -5.09
CA VAL A 933 2.28 -17.04 -5.13
C VAL A 933 1.55 -17.16 -3.78
N ALA A 934 2.26 -17.02 -2.66
CA ALA A 934 1.67 -17.03 -1.33
C ALA A 934 0.65 -15.90 -1.14
N GLY A 935 1.01 -14.67 -1.49
CA GLY A 935 0.10 -13.51 -1.43
C GLY A 935 -1.11 -13.64 -2.35
N ALA A 936 -0.88 -14.04 -3.61
CA ALA A 936 -1.93 -14.21 -4.60
C ALA A 936 -2.93 -15.31 -4.21
N LEU A 937 -2.47 -16.46 -3.71
CA LEU A 937 -3.33 -17.53 -3.21
C LEU A 937 -4.21 -17.08 -2.04
N ILE A 938 -3.68 -16.26 -1.12
CA ILE A 938 -4.46 -15.68 -0.01
C ILE A 938 -5.53 -14.72 -0.53
N GLY A 939 -5.17 -13.79 -1.43
CA GLY A 939 -6.11 -12.84 -2.01
C GLY A 939 -7.27 -13.53 -2.74
N VAL A 940 -6.94 -14.51 -3.58
CA VAL A 940 -7.94 -15.34 -4.28
C VAL A 940 -8.82 -16.13 -3.33
N LEU A 941 -8.24 -16.74 -2.27
CA LEU A 941 -9.01 -17.47 -1.28
C LEU A 941 -10.02 -16.57 -0.54
N PHE A 942 -9.59 -15.38 -0.10
CA PHE A 942 -10.50 -14.42 0.55
C PHE A 942 -11.60 -13.91 -0.39
N LEU A 943 -11.25 -13.51 -1.62
CA LEU A 943 -12.21 -12.97 -2.58
C LEU A 943 -13.24 -14.02 -3.00
N ALA A 944 -12.79 -15.22 -3.38
CA ALA A 944 -13.65 -16.32 -3.79
C ALA A 944 -14.58 -16.77 -2.64
N PHE A 945 -14.06 -16.86 -1.41
CA PHE A 945 -14.83 -17.25 -0.24
C PHE A 945 -15.86 -16.18 0.17
N ALA A 946 -15.49 -14.89 0.15
CA ALA A 946 -16.40 -13.79 0.46
C ALA A 946 -17.56 -13.71 -0.54
N LEU A 947 -17.27 -13.75 -1.85
CA LEU A 947 -18.30 -13.75 -2.88
C LEU A 947 -19.18 -15.00 -2.81
N ALA A 948 -18.59 -16.21 -2.74
CA ALA A 948 -19.36 -17.45 -2.64
C ALA A 948 -20.27 -17.48 -1.40
N LEU A 949 -19.81 -16.97 -0.25
CA LEU A 949 -20.66 -16.83 0.95
C LEU A 949 -21.87 -15.93 0.68
N VAL A 950 -21.68 -14.77 0.03
CA VAL A 950 -22.78 -13.88 -0.33
C VAL A 950 -23.77 -14.57 -1.28
N ILE A 951 -23.28 -15.31 -2.29
CA ILE A 951 -24.15 -16.05 -3.22
C ILE A 951 -24.97 -17.12 -2.48
N GLY A 952 -24.33 -17.97 -1.67
CA GLY A 952 -25.00 -19.02 -0.89
C GLY A 952 -26.00 -18.49 0.16
N PHE A 953 -25.77 -17.29 0.67
CA PHE A 953 -26.66 -16.55 1.57
C PHE A 953 -27.88 -15.99 0.84
N VAL A 954 -27.67 -15.16 -0.17
CA VAL A 954 -28.75 -14.53 -0.95
C VAL A 954 -29.66 -15.59 -1.57
N GLN A 955 -29.09 -16.74 -1.96
CA GLN A 955 -29.81 -17.89 -2.49
C GLN A 955 -30.96 -18.38 -1.58
N ARG A 956 -30.78 -18.37 -0.26
CA ARG A 956 -31.81 -18.79 0.71
C ARG A 956 -32.50 -17.62 1.42
N TRP A 957 -31.90 -16.43 1.44
CA TRP A 957 -32.38 -15.27 2.20
C TRP A 957 -33.40 -14.39 1.46
N ARG A 958 -33.40 -14.36 0.12
CA ARG A 958 -34.44 -13.66 -0.67
C ARG A 958 -35.85 -14.19 -0.34
N ARG A 959 -36.89 -13.37 -0.56
CA ARG A 959 -38.28 -13.80 -0.35
C ARG A 959 -38.68 -14.86 -1.39
N ALA A 960 -39.80 -15.52 -1.15
CA ALA A 960 -40.42 -16.33 -2.19
C ALA A 960 -40.96 -15.39 -3.29
N GLN A 961 -40.74 -15.79 -4.53
CA GLN A 961 -41.28 -15.15 -5.73
C GLN A 961 -41.96 -16.23 -6.56
N THR A 962 -42.87 -15.85 -7.46
CA THR A 962 -43.54 -16.78 -8.36
C THR A 962 -42.53 -17.45 -9.30
N SER A 963 -42.83 -18.70 -9.66
CA SER A 963 -42.17 -19.37 -10.79
C SER A 963 -42.40 -18.55 -12.06
N LEU A 964 -41.31 -18.14 -12.70
CA LEU A 964 -41.28 -17.58 -14.04
C LEU A 964 -40.93 -18.70 -15.01
N GLU A 965 -41.58 -18.78 -16.17
CA GLU A 965 -41.17 -19.79 -17.15
C GLU A 965 -39.79 -19.47 -17.74
N THR A 966 -39.12 -20.48 -18.30
CA THR A 966 -37.81 -20.29 -18.92
C THR A 966 -37.90 -19.54 -20.26
N SER A 967 -39.01 -19.74 -20.98
CA SER A 967 -39.48 -18.92 -22.11
C SER A 967 -39.55 -17.44 -21.72
N GLU A 968 -40.39 -17.10 -20.74
CA GLU A 968 -40.59 -15.74 -20.24
C GLU A 968 -39.30 -15.11 -19.70
N ALA A 969 -38.47 -15.88 -18.98
CA ALA A 969 -37.21 -15.39 -18.44
C ALA A 969 -36.20 -14.99 -19.54
N LEU A 970 -36.13 -15.77 -20.63
CA LEU A 970 -35.30 -15.45 -21.80
C LEU A 970 -35.88 -14.32 -22.64
N VAL A 971 -37.19 -14.05 -22.57
CA VAL A 971 -37.84 -12.89 -23.20
C VAL A 971 -37.67 -11.61 -22.37
N LEU A 972 -37.58 -11.68 -21.04
CA LEU A 972 -37.59 -10.50 -20.15
C LEU A 972 -36.21 -10.12 -19.59
N GLY A 973 -35.30 -11.07 -19.38
CA GLY A 973 -33.96 -10.83 -18.83
C GLY A 973 -33.03 -10.07 -19.78
N PRO A 974 -32.83 -10.55 -21.03
CA PRO A 974 -31.93 -9.91 -21.99
C PRO A 974 -32.29 -8.45 -22.34
N PRO A 975 -33.58 -8.08 -22.58
CA PRO A 975 -33.95 -6.68 -22.82
C PRO A 975 -33.63 -5.74 -21.65
N LEU A 976 -33.69 -6.23 -20.40
CA LEU A 976 -33.32 -5.43 -19.23
C LEU A 976 -31.81 -5.14 -19.20
N GLY A 977 -31.00 -6.15 -19.53
CA GLY A 977 -29.54 -5.97 -19.67
C GLY A 977 -29.19 -5.03 -20.81
N ALA A 978 -29.83 -5.20 -21.97
CA ALA A 978 -29.64 -4.35 -23.15
C ALA A 978 -30.04 -2.89 -22.92
N LEU A 979 -31.20 -2.63 -22.29
CA LEU A 979 -31.63 -1.28 -21.88
C LEU A 979 -30.59 -0.64 -20.95
N THR A 980 -30.08 -1.39 -19.98
CA THR A 980 -29.06 -0.90 -19.04
C THR A 980 -27.73 -0.61 -19.75
N ALA A 981 -27.28 -1.49 -20.65
CA ALA A 981 -26.04 -1.32 -21.41
C ALA A 981 -26.12 -0.17 -22.43
N GLY A 982 -27.26 0.02 -23.10
CA GLY A 982 -27.51 1.15 -24.00
C GLY A 982 -27.52 2.49 -23.29
N LEU A 983 -28.14 2.56 -22.11
CA LEU A 983 -28.10 3.78 -21.29
C LEU A 983 -26.70 4.02 -20.69
N MET A 984 -25.95 2.98 -20.31
CA MET A 984 -24.52 3.12 -19.97
C MET A 984 -23.72 3.68 -21.15
N ALA A 985 -23.89 3.15 -22.37
CA ALA A 985 -23.20 3.62 -23.56
C ALA A 985 -23.54 5.08 -23.88
N LEU A 986 -24.82 5.46 -23.81
CA LEU A 986 -25.25 6.86 -23.95
C LEU A 986 -24.61 7.78 -22.90
N THR A 987 -24.52 7.37 -21.63
CA THR A 987 -23.81 8.19 -20.64
C THR A 987 -22.33 8.33 -20.99
N VAL A 988 -21.65 7.28 -21.45
CA VAL A 988 -20.23 7.35 -21.86
C VAL A 988 -20.03 8.19 -23.13
N TYR A 989 -20.96 8.17 -24.07
CA TYR A 989 -20.92 8.97 -25.30
C TYR A 989 -20.99 10.49 -25.03
N PHE A 990 -21.72 10.91 -24.00
CA PHE A 990 -21.76 12.30 -23.55
C PHE A 990 -20.72 12.62 -22.44
N ALA A 991 -19.75 11.73 -22.20
CA ALA A 991 -18.65 11.99 -21.27
C ALA A 991 -17.57 12.88 -21.92
N PRO A 992 -16.88 13.75 -21.16
CA PRO A 992 -15.71 14.45 -21.66
C PRO A 992 -14.57 13.45 -21.94
N SER A 993 -14.09 13.42 -23.18
CA SER A 993 -12.94 12.60 -23.58
C SER A 993 -11.64 13.28 -23.13
N LEU A 994 -11.26 13.05 -21.87
CA LEU A 994 -10.06 13.65 -21.26
C LEU A 994 -8.74 12.92 -21.61
N LYS A 995 -8.80 11.78 -22.32
CA LYS A 995 -7.67 10.91 -22.71
C LYS A 995 -8.05 10.03 -23.91
N PRO A 996 -7.09 9.48 -24.68
CA PRO A 996 -7.37 8.55 -25.78
C PRO A 996 -8.05 7.24 -25.30
N THR A 997 -8.81 6.62 -26.19
CA THR A 997 -9.52 5.34 -25.95
C THR A 997 -8.62 4.17 -26.30
N TRP A 998 -7.86 3.64 -25.34
CA TRP A 998 -7.09 2.41 -25.56
C TRP A 998 -7.93 1.18 -25.21
N ALA A 999 -7.73 0.10 -25.95
CA ALA A 999 -8.32 -1.21 -25.69
C ALA A 999 -7.59 -1.97 -24.57
N ALA A 1000 -8.11 -3.14 -24.16
CA ALA A 1000 -7.40 -4.01 -23.22
C ALA A 1000 -6.32 -4.85 -23.94
N TYR A 1001 -5.06 -4.66 -23.58
CA TYR A 1001 -3.90 -5.33 -24.19
C TYR A 1001 -3.22 -6.36 -23.27
N ASP A 1002 -3.55 -6.37 -21.98
CA ASP A 1002 -2.84 -7.12 -20.91
C ASP A 1002 -2.70 -8.62 -21.21
N ALA A 1003 -3.70 -9.17 -21.92
CA ALA A 1003 -3.72 -10.54 -22.41
C ALA A 1003 -2.48 -10.93 -23.25
N ALA A 1004 -1.87 -10.00 -23.99
CA ALA A 1004 -0.69 -10.28 -24.83
C ALA A 1004 0.55 -10.72 -24.02
N GLY A 1005 0.66 -10.32 -22.74
CA GLY A 1005 1.77 -10.76 -21.87
C GLY A 1005 1.61 -12.17 -21.30
N THR A 1006 0.43 -12.79 -21.44
CA THR A 1006 0.11 -14.09 -20.81
C THR A 1006 0.71 -15.29 -21.57
N PHE A 1007 0.57 -16.49 -21.03
CA PHE A 1007 0.86 -17.73 -21.76
C PHE A 1007 -0.14 -17.98 -22.89
N LEU A 1008 -1.44 -17.75 -22.65
CA LEU A 1008 -2.55 -17.97 -23.57
C LEU A 1008 -3.44 -16.72 -23.60
N PRO A 1009 -3.20 -15.76 -24.52
CA PRO A 1009 -3.98 -14.53 -24.61
C PRO A 1009 -5.49 -14.77 -24.82
N LEU A 1010 -5.85 -15.86 -25.50
CA LEU A 1010 -7.23 -16.32 -25.70
C LEU A 1010 -7.93 -16.70 -24.38
N LEU A 1011 -7.18 -17.23 -23.40
CA LEU A 1011 -7.72 -17.66 -22.12
C LEU A 1011 -7.98 -16.46 -21.21
N GLU A 1012 -7.12 -15.45 -21.24
CA GLU A 1012 -7.30 -14.22 -20.46
C GLU A 1012 -8.52 -13.43 -20.94
N THR A 1013 -8.62 -13.18 -22.25
CA THR A 1013 -9.77 -12.48 -22.87
C THR A 1013 -11.08 -13.25 -22.74
N ALA A 1014 -11.02 -14.57 -22.54
CA ALA A 1014 -12.19 -15.40 -22.23
C ALA A 1014 -12.62 -15.36 -20.74
N LEU A 1015 -11.69 -15.20 -19.79
CA LEU A 1015 -11.94 -15.40 -18.36
C LEU A 1015 -12.14 -14.12 -17.54
N ASP A 1016 -11.45 -13.02 -17.83
CA ASP A 1016 -11.65 -11.76 -17.09
C ASP A 1016 -13.12 -11.30 -17.11
N PRO A 1017 -13.81 -11.23 -18.27
CA PRO A 1017 -15.23 -10.89 -18.31
C PRO A 1017 -16.11 -11.82 -17.45
N VAL A 1018 -15.75 -13.10 -17.33
CA VAL A 1018 -16.46 -14.05 -16.47
C VAL A 1018 -16.26 -13.73 -14.99
N GLY A 1019 -15.03 -13.38 -14.57
CA GLY A 1019 -14.73 -12.92 -13.21
C GLY A 1019 -15.49 -11.64 -12.84
N GLN A 1020 -15.54 -10.67 -13.76
CA GLN A 1020 -16.31 -9.44 -13.61
C GLN A 1020 -17.82 -9.72 -13.51
N PHE A 1021 -18.37 -10.57 -14.39
CA PHE A 1021 -19.77 -10.99 -14.37
C PHE A 1021 -20.17 -11.62 -13.02
N LEU A 1022 -19.37 -12.55 -12.50
CA LEU A 1022 -19.63 -13.22 -11.23
C LEU A 1022 -19.64 -12.22 -10.06
N THR A 1023 -18.69 -11.28 -10.05
CA THR A 1023 -18.56 -10.25 -9.00
C THR A 1023 -19.73 -9.25 -9.04
N GLN A 1024 -20.02 -8.66 -10.21
CA GLN A 1024 -21.10 -7.67 -10.36
C GLN A 1024 -22.48 -8.29 -10.08
N THR A 1025 -22.73 -9.52 -10.56
CA THR A 1025 -23.99 -10.23 -10.30
C THR A 1025 -24.19 -10.54 -8.82
N THR A 1026 -23.12 -10.92 -8.10
CA THR A 1026 -23.17 -11.16 -6.64
C THR A 1026 -23.59 -9.91 -5.86
N ILE A 1027 -23.00 -8.76 -6.19
CA ILE A 1027 -23.29 -7.48 -5.52
C ILE A 1027 -24.71 -7.01 -5.82
N LEU A 1028 -25.15 -7.05 -7.09
CA LEU A 1028 -26.51 -6.69 -7.50
C LEU A 1028 -27.57 -7.60 -6.84
N LEU A 1029 -27.32 -8.91 -6.79
CA LEU A 1029 -28.22 -9.84 -6.11
C LEU A 1029 -28.32 -9.56 -4.59
N LEU A 1030 -27.22 -9.22 -3.93
CA LEU A 1030 -27.22 -8.83 -2.51
C LEU A 1030 -28.06 -7.55 -2.27
N VAL A 1031 -27.85 -6.51 -3.09
CA VAL A 1031 -28.61 -5.25 -3.00
C VAL A 1031 -30.10 -5.50 -3.21
N PHE A 1032 -30.49 -6.10 -4.34
CA PHE A 1032 -31.91 -6.26 -4.67
C PHE A 1032 -32.64 -7.25 -3.73
N ALA A 1033 -31.96 -8.29 -3.23
CA ALA A 1033 -32.53 -9.17 -2.21
C ALA A 1033 -32.72 -8.44 -0.86
N ALA A 1034 -31.79 -7.55 -0.47
CA ALA A 1034 -31.95 -6.72 0.72
C ALA A 1034 -33.11 -5.73 0.58
N MET A 1035 -33.24 -5.07 -0.57
CA MET A 1035 -34.38 -4.20 -0.87
C MET A 1035 -35.70 -4.94 -0.79
N ASP A 1036 -35.83 -6.09 -1.46
CA ASP A 1036 -37.02 -6.94 -1.39
C ASP A 1036 -37.35 -7.38 0.04
N ARG A 1037 -36.34 -7.80 0.82
CA ARG A 1037 -36.52 -8.23 2.21
C ARG A 1037 -37.00 -7.09 3.12
N PHE A 1038 -36.37 -5.91 3.05
CA PHE A 1038 -36.63 -4.79 3.97
C PHE A 1038 -37.80 -3.88 3.55
N THR A 1039 -38.17 -3.85 2.26
CA THR A 1039 -39.39 -3.17 1.78
C THR A 1039 -40.62 -4.07 1.76
N LEU A 1040 -40.47 -5.36 2.07
CA LEU A 1040 -41.50 -6.40 1.92
C LEU A 1040 -42.12 -6.38 0.51
N GLY A 1041 -41.28 -6.48 -0.52
CA GLY A 1041 -41.71 -6.44 -1.93
C GLY A 1041 -42.24 -5.07 -2.37
N TRP A 1042 -41.56 -3.99 -1.98
CA TRP A 1042 -41.96 -2.60 -2.28
C TRP A 1042 -43.29 -2.15 -1.68
N THR A 1043 -43.70 -2.71 -0.53
CA THR A 1043 -44.92 -2.30 0.20
C THR A 1043 -44.62 -1.25 1.26
N LYS A 1044 -43.55 -1.41 2.04
CA LYS A 1044 -43.12 -0.50 3.12
C LYS A 1044 -41.80 0.20 2.79
N ARG A 1045 -41.53 1.34 3.45
CA ARG A 1045 -40.26 2.10 3.38
C ARG A 1045 -39.77 2.53 1.98
N LYS A 1046 -40.69 2.63 1.00
CA LYS A 1046 -40.41 2.94 -0.43
C LYS A 1046 -39.41 4.09 -0.61
N ALA A 1047 -39.69 5.27 -0.06
CA ALA A 1047 -38.86 6.47 -0.25
C ALA A 1047 -37.39 6.27 0.20
N LEU A 1048 -37.17 5.70 1.39
CA LEU A 1048 -35.83 5.39 1.91
C LEU A 1048 -35.07 4.44 0.98
N PHE A 1049 -35.74 3.39 0.50
CA PHE A 1049 -35.09 2.42 -0.39
C PHE A 1049 -34.95 2.89 -1.85
N SER A 1050 -35.73 3.88 -2.29
CA SER A 1050 -35.42 4.62 -3.52
C SER A 1050 -34.10 5.36 -3.38
N VAL A 1051 -33.93 6.15 -2.30
CA VAL A 1051 -32.70 6.92 -2.05
C VAL A 1051 -31.49 5.98 -1.92
N LEU A 1052 -31.61 4.88 -1.17
CA LEU A 1052 -30.51 3.91 -1.02
C LEU A 1052 -30.11 3.26 -2.35
N LEU A 1053 -31.05 2.96 -3.24
CA LEU A 1053 -30.72 2.42 -4.56
C LEU A 1053 -30.13 3.48 -5.50
N THR A 1054 -30.55 4.74 -5.38
CA THR A 1054 -29.89 5.86 -6.07
C THR A 1054 -28.43 6.01 -5.63
N LEU A 1055 -28.15 5.87 -4.33
CA LEU A 1055 -26.78 5.85 -3.80
C LEU A 1055 -25.97 4.65 -4.31
N VAL A 1056 -26.58 3.46 -4.45
CA VAL A 1056 -25.92 2.30 -5.10
C VAL A 1056 -25.58 2.59 -6.57
N GLY A 1057 -26.39 3.36 -7.29
CA GLY A 1057 -26.05 3.84 -8.64
C GLY A 1057 -24.77 4.69 -8.67
N LEU A 1058 -24.66 5.65 -7.75
CA LEU A 1058 -23.46 6.48 -7.56
C LEU A 1058 -22.23 5.65 -7.15
N ILE A 1059 -22.40 4.65 -6.28
CA ILE A 1059 -21.31 3.73 -5.88
C ILE A 1059 -20.85 2.89 -7.08
N ILE A 1060 -21.77 2.33 -7.88
CA ILE A 1060 -21.43 1.52 -9.07
C ILE A 1060 -20.71 2.35 -10.14
N ALA A 1061 -21.10 3.62 -10.33
CA ALA A 1061 -20.37 4.53 -11.19
C ALA A 1061 -18.96 4.82 -10.63
N GLY A 1062 -18.88 5.20 -9.35
CA GLY A 1062 -17.63 5.63 -8.71
C GLY A 1062 -16.59 4.53 -8.52
N VAL A 1063 -17.00 3.27 -8.33
CA VAL A 1063 -16.08 2.12 -8.26
C VAL A 1063 -15.39 1.85 -9.60
N ARG A 1064 -16.02 2.18 -10.74
CA ARG A 1064 -15.42 1.99 -12.06
C ARG A 1064 -14.37 3.07 -12.36
N SER A 1065 -14.80 4.34 -12.37
CA SER A 1065 -13.93 5.50 -12.52
C SER A 1065 -14.69 6.78 -12.20
N VAL A 1066 -13.96 7.78 -11.70
CA VAL A 1066 -14.45 9.15 -11.56
C VAL A 1066 -13.44 10.05 -12.28
N GLU A 1067 -13.74 10.42 -13.53
CA GLU A 1067 -12.91 11.39 -14.28
C GLU A 1067 -13.35 12.83 -13.92
N THR A 1068 -14.65 13.11 -13.80
CA THR A 1068 -15.17 14.38 -13.26
C THR A 1068 -16.39 14.17 -12.36
N LEU A 1069 -16.59 15.06 -11.37
CA LEU A 1069 -17.70 14.98 -10.42
C LEU A 1069 -19.08 15.18 -11.05
N PRO A 1070 -19.33 16.16 -11.95
CA PRO A 1070 -20.64 16.32 -12.59
C PRO A 1070 -21.01 15.10 -13.43
N PHE A 1071 -20.03 14.49 -14.09
CA PHE A 1071 -20.23 13.28 -14.88
C PHE A 1071 -20.55 12.06 -14.00
N TRP A 1072 -19.83 11.87 -12.89
CA TRP A 1072 -20.12 10.81 -11.92
C TRP A 1072 -21.49 10.99 -11.25
N LEU A 1073 -21.86 12.22 -10.88
CA LEU A 1073 -23.20 12.52 -10.38
C LEU A 1073 -24.27 12.17 -11.42
N LEU A 1074 -24.14 12.64 -12.66
CA LEU A 1074 -25.11 12.39 -13.72
C LEU A 1074 -25.24 10.89 -14.05
N SER A 1075 -24.12 10.21 -14.31
CA SER A 1075 -24.10 8.78 -14.65
C SER A 1075 -24.54 7.90 -13.48
N GLY A 1076 -24.17 8.24 -12.24
CA GLY A 1076 -24.57 7.52 -11.03
C GLY A 1076 -26.03 7.72 -10.66
N LEU A 1077 -26.57 8.93 -10.82
CA LEU A 1077 -28.02 9.20 -10.66
C LEU A 1077 -28.83 8.50 -11.75
N ALA A 1078 -28.39 8.53 -13.01
CA ALA A 1078 -29.00 7.81 -14.10
C ALA A 1078 -28.99 6.29 -13.83
N MET A 1079 -27.84 5.73 -13.41
CA MET A 1079 -27.71 4.33 -13.02
C MET A 1079 -28.64 3.96 -11.87
N GLY A 1080 -28.69 4.79 -10.82
CA GLY A 1080 -29.58 4.63 -9.68
C GLY A 1080 -31.06 4.61 -10.08
N PHE A 1081 -31.46 5.51 -10.99
CA PHE A 1081 -32.80 5.56 -11.53
C PHE A 1081 -33.14 4.34 -12.42
N ILE A 1082 -32.21 3.88 -13.26
CA ILE A 1082 -32.35 2.67 -14.08
C ILE A 1082 -32.54 1.44 -13.18
N LEU A 1083 -31.68 1.27 -12.18
CA LEU A 1083 -31.80 0.18 -11.19
C LEU A 1083 -33.14 0.27 -10.44
N LEU A 1084 -33.62 1.47 -10.11
CA LEU A 1084 -34.89 1.69 -9.43
C LEU A 1084 -36.10 1.34 -10.30
N LEU A 1085 -36.11 1.75 -11.58
CA LEU A 1085 -37.14 1.33 -12.53
C LEU A 1085 -37.11 -0.18 -12.76
N ALA A 1086 -35.92 -0.76 -12.97
CA ALA A 1086 -35.71 -2.20 -13.09
C ALA A 1086 -36.30 -2.94 -11.87
N TYR A 1087 -36.02 -2.46 -10.66
CA TYR A 1087 -36.55 -3.05 -9.44
C TYR A 1087 -38.08 -2.91 -9.33
N ILE A 1088 -38.63 -1.71 -9.53
CA ILE A 1088 -40.07 -1.44 -9.36
C ILE A 1088 -40.92 -2.18 -10.41
N PHE A 1089 -40.46 -2.29 -11.66
CA PHE A 1089 -41.28 -2.86 -12.74
C PHE A 1089 -40.96 -4.32 -13.07
N VAL A 1090 -39.77 -4.82 -12.68
CA VAL A 1090 -39.29 -6.16 -13.09
C VAL A 1090 -38.77 -6.98 -11.89
N LEU A 1091 -37.65 -6.56 -11.28
CA LEU A 1091 -36.86 -7.43 -10.39
C LEU A 1091 -37.51 -7.71 -9.03
N ARG A 1092 -38.40 -6.83 -8.53
CA ARG A 1092 -39.20 -7.13 -7.32
C ARG A 1092 -40.12 -8.34 -7.50
N PHE A 1093 -40.48 -8.67 -8.75
CA PHE A 1093 -41.31 -9.83 -9.08
C PHE A 1093 -40.43 -11.07 -9.30
N HIS A 1094 -39.31 -10.93 -10.04
CA HIS A 1094 -38.40 -12.04 -10.32
C HIS A 1094 -36.91 -11.61 -10.28
N LEU A 1095 -36.26 -11.81 -9.13
CA LEU A 1095 -34.82 -11.57 -8.94
C LEU A 1095 -33.94 -12.52 -9.78
N ALA A 1096 -34.50 -13.63 -10.25
CA ALA A 1096 -33.82 -14.58 -11.14
C ALA A 1096 -33.43 -13.98 -12.51
N LEU A 1097 -33.98 -12.81 -12.87
CA LEU A 1097 -33.59 -12.08 -14.07
C LEU A 1097 -32.25 -11.31 -13.91
N VAL A 1098 -31.72 -11.14 -12.68
CA VAL A 1098 -30.47 -10.38 -12.45
C VAL A 1098 -29.26 -11.03 -13.13
N PRO A 1099 -28.99 -12.35 -13.02
CA PRO A 1099 -27.90 -12.98 -13.78
C PRO A 1099 -28.05 -12.87 -15.31
N LEU A 1100 -29.28 -12.90 -15.83
CA LEU A 1100 -29.51 -12.78 -17.28
C LEU A 1100 -29.24 -11.34 -17.77
N ALA A 1101 -29.72 -10.34 -17.03
CA ALA A 1101 -29.51 -8.93 -17.35
C ALA A 1101 -28.03 -8.52 -17.19
N ALA A 1102 -27.38 -8.93 -16.09
CA ALA A 1102 -25.95 -8.72 -15.88
C ALA A 1102 -25.11 -9.44 -16.94
N GLY A 1103 -25.51 -10.67 -17.33
CA GLY A 1103 -24.86 -11.42 -18.40
C GLY A 1103 -24.85 -10.66 -19.73
N VAL A 1104 -25.98 -10.04 -20.12
CA VAL A 1104 -26.03 -9.22 -21.35
C VAL A 1104 -25.18 -7.95 -21.24
N ILE A 1105 -25.13 -7.28 -20.07
CA ILE A 1105 -24.26 -6.11 -19.87
C ILE A 1105 -22.79 -6.51 -20.06
N THR A 1106 -22.35 -7.64 -19.50
CA THR A 1106 -20.97 -8.12 -19.66
C THR A 1106 -20.70 -8.66 -21.08
N VAL A 1107 -21.65 -9.35 -21.71
CA VAL A 1107 -21.56 -9.79 -23.12
C VAL A 1107 -21.32 -8.62 -24.07
N LEU A 1108 -22.05 -7.51 -23.89
CA LEU A 1108 -21.89 -6.31 -24.71
C LEU A 1108 -20.55 -5.59 -24.41
N ALA A 1109 -20.09 -5.58 -23.15
CA ALA A 1109 -18.77 -5.06 -22.81
C ALA A 1109 -17.62 -5.91 -23.41
N ALA A 1110 -17.72 -7.24 -23.36
CA ALA A 1110 -16.77 -8.17 -23.96
C ALA A 1110 -16.75 -8.06 -25.48
N LEU A 1111 -17.93 -7.97 -26.13
CA LEU A 1111 -18.03 -7.75 -27.58
C LEU A 1111 -17.35 -6.44 -28.00
N LYS A 1112 -17.56 -5.35 -27.25
CA LYS A 1112 -16.88 -4.07 -27.50
C LYS A 1112 -15.35 -4.21 -27.48
N GLN A 1113 -14.81 -4.87 -26.45
CA GLN A 1113 -13.35 -5.11 -26.34
C GLN A 1113 -12.83 -6.04 -27.44
N GLY A 1114 -13.59 -7.07 -27.81
CA GLY A 1114 -13.25 -7.95 -28.93
C GLY A 1114 -13.22 -7.22 -30.27
N MET A 1115 -14.16 -6.29 -30.51
CA MET A 1115 -14.23 -5.49 -31.74
C MET A 1115 -13.06 -4.52 -31.92
N TYR A 1116 -12.43 -4.04 -30.83
CA TYR A 1116 -11.18 -3.26 -30.93
C TYR A 1116 -10.02 -4.05 -31.54
N GLN A 1117 -10.04 -5.39 -31.48
CA GLN A 1117 -8.99 -6.26 -32.02
C GLN A 1117 -7.57 -5.87 -31.53
N ALA A 1118 -7.45 -5.48 -30.26
CA ALA A 1118 -6.21 -5.02 -29.62
C ALA A 1118 -5.04 -6.02 -29.75
N VAL A 1119 -5.38 -7.30 -29.72
CA VAL A 1119 -4.50 -8.46 -29.91
C VAL A 1119 -5.26 -9.47 -30.78
N ALA A 1120 -4.56 -10.34 -31.52
CA ALA A 1120 -5.19 -11.33 -32.39
C ALA A 1120 -6.22 -12.25 -31.68
N ALA A 1121 -6.05 -12.47 -30.37
CA ALA A 1121 -6.95 -13.27 -29.54
C ALA A 1121 -8.19 -12.51 -29.00
N ALA A 1122 -8.32 -11.21 -29.23
CA ALA A 1122 -9.37 -10.38 -28.62
C ALA A 1122 -10.78 -10.77 -29.07
N LEU A 1123 -11.03 -10.82 -30.39
CA LEU A 1123 -12.36 -11.18 -30.92
C LEU A 1123 -12.71 -12.66 -30.67
N PRO A 1124 -11.82 -13.65 -30.94
CA PRO A 1124 -12.10 -15.05 -30.60
C PRO A 1124 -12.34 -15.27 -29.09
N GLY A 1125 -11.55 -14.61 -28.23
CA GLY A 1125 -11.69 -14.70 -26.78
C GLY A 1125 -12.99 -14.07 -26.28
N ALA A 1126 -13.40 -12.94 -26.85
CA ALA A 1126 -14.71 -12.35 -26.58
C ALA A 1126 -15.86 -13.30 -26.97
N VAL A 1127 -15.78 -14.00 -28.11
CA VAL A 1127 -16.78 -15.01 -28.49
C VAL A 1127 -16.84 -16.16 -27.48
N VAL A 1128 -15.70 -16.64 -26.98
CA VAL A 1128 -15.65 -17.65 -25.90
C VAL A 1128 -16.23 -17.11 -24.59
N ALA A 1129 -15.85 -15.88 -24.18
CA ALA A 1129 -16.40 -15.20 -23.01
C ALA A 1129 -17.94 -15.10 -23.08
N ILE A 1130 -18.48 -14.72 -24.23
CA ILE A 1130 -19.93 -14.60 -24.46
C ILE A 1130 -20.63 -15.96 -24.26
N GLY A 1131 -20.05 -17.05 -24.78
CA GLY A 1131 -20.55 -18.41 -24.56
C GLY A 1131 -20.51 -18.83 -23.08
N LEU A 1132 -19.40 -18.57 -22.39
CA LEU A 1132 -19.23 -18.87 -20.97
C LEU A 1132 -20.20 -18.07 -20.09
N ILE A 1133 -20.34 -16.76 -20.34
CA ILE A 1133 -21.26 -15.87 -19.62
C ILE A 1133 -22.71 -16.32 -19.85
N PHE A 1134 -23.10 -16.65 -21.08
CA PHE A 1134 -24.45 -17.15 -21.38
C PHE A 1134 -24.78 -18.43 -20.60
N LEU A 1135 -23.87 -19.42 -20.63
CA LEU A 1135 -24.03 -20.68 -19.90
C LEU A 1135 -24.10 -20.47 -18.38
N LEU A 1136 -23.23 -19.62 -17.82
CA LEU A 1136 -23.19 -19.33 -16.39
C LEU A 1136 -24.41 -18.50 -15.94
N ALA A 1137 -24.86 -17.52 -16.73
CA ALA A 1137 -26.06 -16.73 -16.46
C ALA A 1137 -27.32 -17.60 -16.48
N PHE A 1138 -27.45 -18.50 -17.47
CA PHE A 1138 -28.56 -19.46 -17.55
C PHE A 1138 -28.52 -20.48 -16.40
N TYR A 1139 -27.35 -21.01 -16.07
CA TYR A 1139 -27.17 -21.92 -14.93
C TYR A 1139 -27.54 -21.23 -13.60
N TRP A 1140 -27.08 -19.99 -13.38
CA TRP A 1140 -27.39 -19.23 -12.17
C TRP A 1140 -28.88 -18.85 -12.11
N PHE A 1141 -29.50 -18.48 -13.23
CA PHE A 1141 -30.97 -18.36 -13.33
C PHE A 1141 -31.65 -19.65 -12.86
N LYS A 1142 -31.29 -20.82 -13.40
CA LYS A 1142 -31.88 -22.12 -13.02
C LYS A 1142 -31.66 -22.43 -11.53
N GLN A 1143 -30.46 -22.22 -10.98
CA GLN A 1143 -30.24 -22.35 -9.53
C GLN A 1143 -31.15 -21.41 -8.72
N THR A 1144 -31.32 -20.17 -9.18
CA THR A 1144 -32.19 -19.16 -8.55
C THR A 1144 -33.67 -19.57 -8.55
N MET A 1145 -34.09 -20.40 -9.50
CA MET A 1145 -35.45 -20.97 -9.53
C MET A 1145 -35.62 -22.24 -8.68
N GLN A 1146 -34.56 -23.01 -8.40
CA GLN A 1146 -34.68 -24.39 -7.90
C GLN A 1146 -34.55 -24.58 -6.36
N GLU A 1147 -33.56 -24.00 -5.68
CA GLU A 1147 -33.20 -24.43 -4.30
C GLU A 1147 -34.02 -23.79 -3.16
N ARG A 1148 -35.36 -23.76 -3.25
CA ARG A 1148 -36.24 -23.24 -2.17
C ARG A 1148 -37.08 -24.29 -1.42
N SER A 1149 -37.00 -25.56 -1.80
CA SER A 1149 -37.46 -26.72 -1.00
C SER A 1149 -36.62 -26.95 0.27
#